data_AF-A0A6H9KUD7-F1
#
_entry.id   AF-A0A6H9KUD7-F1
#
_cell.length_a   1.000
_cell.length_b   1.000
_cell.length_c   1.000
_cell.angle_alpha   90.00
_cell.angle_beta   90.00
_cell.angle_gamma   90.00
#
_symmetry.space_group_name_H-M   'P 1'
#
loop_
_entity.id
_entity.type
_entity.pdbx_description
1 polymer ?
#
loop_
_entity_poly.entity_id
_entity_poly.type
_entity_poly.pdbx_seq_one_letter_code
_entity_poly.pdbx_strand_id
1 'polypeptide(L)'
;MALFSFALTFEFCFIILSFLKGVSPQLHFVLSPIHIICGFYFSWFFKKSNHKVSFYFTLFANLSGLLLFFAPLLSKSDLFLKVHIISSLALFVNVLAFSFKNKNYINFSSLGATLISFVCIVLFSKFETTFTKTFPNTSAVFKNTTDSFSDFANLNQSQNCKKCHSDIFEQWNSSVHHNSSFNNIFYKKTFELMEKEVGFEKTNFCGSCHDPIVMFTGNFKEGFDKNSQEANSGITCIVCHSISGTESLKGNANYIFEVSKNYPFYHEAKDFSNYLVKLNPRIHKETYSKPFLNNHQLCGSCHKVGVTKEINDYTWKRGQNEFDAWHYSGTTRNNPESFYLPENPKNCRSCHMPLVDSEDFGSKDGKIKGHRFHAANTAIPFLKNDSTQIELVKNFLQDSKLKVSIVAVKEFPKSNISTIPEDFTKISMPLDSPKSVIPTGKDLIVDVVIRNKGVGHKYPGGVIDSFSDWLEFEVKNNEKTILVSGYRIENEIDSTAHFLNGFLLDGDGNRIQRRDVWNWKTILYNHQIPPSQSQVVHYKIQIPDSLGEITFVAKLNHNKFNSQFLNFVYEGEEIPNFPIFPIAQDSVKIITGKEFSGILSDKIRWGDLNDYGIGLLAQGDFLGAEKIFNLLTEIKPDYADGFVNLGISLIQNSKIQEAKKNSLKALEIDENCVRAKIQLGRILQLEGDLDEAESKFKEVLTDFPLARNVILNLGRTQYLRKKYSDAVQTFNKLLEIDPERKDAHFNLMLCYKEIGDLEKTKEHKELFEKYKDDDLDQIYFGKFVAKNPEFAKEGNKIHIHELTSIEELEKMYE
;
A
#
# COMPACT_ATOMS: atom_id res chain seq x y z
N MET A 1 -18.63 55.85 34.91
CA MET A 1 -19.50 55.26 33.88
C MET A 1 -18.70 54.68 32.73
N ALA A 2 -17.86 55.46 32.02
CA ALA A 2 -17.03 54.93 30.93
C ALA A 2 -16.15 53.72 31.32
N LEU A 3 -15.48 53.78 32.48
CA LEU A 3 -14.69 52.68 33.04
C LEU A 3 -15.54 51.43 33.37
N PHE A 4 -16.79 51.60 33.79
CA PHE A 4 -17.72 50.51 34.10
C PHE A 4 -18.20 49.82 32.81
N SER A 5 -18.51 50.58 31.77
CA SER A 5 -18.87 50.05 30.45
C SER A 5 -17.69 49.35 29.76
N PHE A 6 -16.47 49.87 29.90
CA PHE A 6 -15.25 49.23 29.39
C PHE A 6 -15.00 47.88 30.08
N ALA A 7 -15.03 47.86 31.41
CA ALA A 7 -14.86 46.63 32.19
C ALA A 7 -15.94 45.58 31.87
N LEU A 8 -17.20 46.00 31.65
CA LEU A 8 -18.29 45.09 31.29
C LEU A 8 -18.12 44.47 29.90
N THR A 9 -17.64 45.27 28.95
CA THR A 9 -17.35 44.82 27.58
C THR A 9 -16.20 43.83 27.56
N PHE A 10 -15.14 44.11 28.33
CA PHE A 10 -13.98 43.22 28.43
C PHE A 10 -14.35 41.87 29.04
N GLU A 11 -15.13 41.86 30.13
CA GLU A 11 -15.65 40.64 30.76
C GLU A 11 -16.46 39.79 29.78
N PHE A 12 -17.34 40.44 29.01
CA PHE A 12 -18.17 39.75 28.02
C PHE A 12 -17.33 39.11 26.89
N CYS A 13 -16.37 39.85 26.34
CA CYS A 13 -15.44 39.32 25.34
C CYS A 13 -14.60 38.16 25.90
N PHE A 14 -14.15 38.25 27.15
CA PHE A 14 -13.37 37.19 27.80
C PHE A 14 -14.17 35.90 28.02
N ILE A 15 -15.42 36.01 28.48
CA ILE A 15 -16.33 34.86 28.67
C ILE A 15 -16.60 34.17 27.32
N ILE A 16 -16.87 34.94 26.26
CA ILE A 16 -17.15 34.40 24.93
C ILE A 16 -15.92 33.75 24.30
N LEU A 17 -14.75 34.38 24.39
CA LEU A 17 -13.49 33.79 23.92
C LEU A 17 -13.18 32.48 24.64
N SER A 18 -13.50 32.40 25.94
CA SER A 18 -13.34 31.16 26.73
C SER A 18 -14.40 30.09 26.42
N PHE A 19 -15.52 30.45 25.80
CA PHE A 19 -16.64 29.55 25.48
C PHE A 19 -16.57 28.99 24.05
N LEU A 20 -16.03 29.76 23.09
CA LEU A 20 -16.06 29.41 21.67
C LEU A 20 -14.87 28.55 21.17
N LYS A 21 -13.75 28.45 21.89
CA LYS A 21 -12.60 27.57 21.58
C LYS A 21 -11.73 27.29 22.82
N GLY A 22 -10.94 26.21 22.77
CA GLY A 22 -9.86 25.95 23.74
C GLY A 22 -8.75 26.98 23.57
N VAL A 23 -8.81 28.06 24.36
CA VAL A 23 -7.86 29.16 24.33
C VAL A 23 -6.47 28.68 24.75
N SER A 24 -5.43 29.09 24.02
CA SER A 24 -4.05 28.71 24.36
C SER A 24 -3.67 29.22 25.77
N PRO A 25 -2.85 28.48 26.54
CA PRO A 25 -2.42 28.91 27.88
C PRO A 25 -1.80 30.31 27.92
N GLN A 26 -1.19 30.73 26.80
CA GLN A 26 -0.55 32.03 26.62
C GLN A 26 -1.56 33.18 26.58
N LEU A 27 -2.71 33.00 25.91
CA LEU A 27 -3.75 34.04 25.85
C LEU A 27 -4.45 34.18 27.22
N HIS A 28 -4.60 33.09 27.98
CA HIS A 28 -5.07 33.14 29.37
C HIS A 28 -4.09 33.91 30.27
N PHE A 29 -2.79 33.78 30.08
CA PHE A 29 -1.78 34.50 30.87
C PHE A 29 -1.85 36.02 30.66
N VAL A 30 -2.22 36.46 29.45
CA VAL A 30 -2.35 37.88 29.08
C VAL A 30 -3.69 38.48 29.54
N LEU A 31 -4.79 37.71 29.45
CA LEU A 31 -6.13 38.23 29.71
C LEU A 31 -6.57 38.11 31.19
N SER A 32 -6.05 37.11 31.93
CA SER A 32 -6.42 36.89 33.34
C SER A 32 -6.08 38.08 34.27
N PRO A 33 -4.93 38.77 34.13
CA PRO A 33 -4.64 39.95 34.93
C PRO A 33 -5.66 41.08 34.71
N ILE A 34 -6.10 41.27 33.46
CA ILE A 34 -7.07 42.32 33.10
C ILE A 34 -8.46 41.95 33.64
N HIS A 35 -8.87 40.68 33.57
CA HIS A 35 -10.09 40.17 34.19
C HIS A 35 -10.08 40.39 35.71
N ILE A 36 -8.98 40.04 36.40
CA ILE A 36 -8.81 40.26 37.84
C ILE A 36 -8.88 41.76 38.19
N ILE A 37 -8.24 42.64 37.39
CA ILE A 37 -8.32 44.09 37.58
C ILE A 37 -9.76 44.61 37.41
N CYS A 38 -10.47 44.15 36.37
CA CYS A 38 -11.87 44.51 36.12
C CYS A 38 -12.76 44.04 37.27
N GLY A 39 -12.57 42.82 37.76
CA GLY A 39 -13.32 42.29 38.88
C GLY A 39 -13.00 43.01 40.21
N PHE A 40 -11.77 43.44 40.48
CA PHE A 40 -11.49 44.29 41.64
C PHE A 40 -12.19 45.65 41.54
N TYR A 41 -12.22 46.25 40.35
CA TYR A 41 -12.96 47.48 40.09
C TYR A 41 -14.46 47.32 40.34
N PHE A 42 -15.08 46.25 39.83
CA PHE A 42 -16.50 45.95 40.07
C PHE A 42 -16.78 45.69 41.56
N SER A 43 -15.89 45.00 42.27
CA SER A 43 -16.04 44.73 43.71
C SER A 43 -16.00 46.03 44.51
N TRP A 44 -15.06 46.92 44.20
CA TRP A 44 -15.02 48.26 44.80
C TRP A 44 -16.28 49.08 44.48
N PHE A 45 -16.73 49.06 43.22
CA PHE A 45 -17.90 49.79 42.76
C PHE A 45 -19.20 49.32 43.45
N PHE A 46 -19.45 48.01 43.51
CA PHE A 46 -20.65 47.45 44.15
C PHE A 46 -20.62 47.57 45.68
N LYS A 47 -19.44 47.52 46.29
CA LYS A 47 -19.26 47.82 47.72
C LYS A 47 -19.63 49.28 48.03
N LYS A 48 -19.16 50.23 47.21
CA LYS A 48 -19.47 51.67 47.37
C LYS A 48 -20.94 51.98 47.07
N SER A 49 -21.57 51.21 46.17
CA SER A 49 -22.98 51.36 45.80
C SER A 49 -23.94 50.58 46.70
N ASN A 50 -23.45 49.95 47.78
CA ASN A 50 -24.22 49.17 48.76
C ASN A 50 -24.99 47.96 48.19
N HIS A 51 -24.60 47.45 47.01
CA HIS A 51 -25.20 46.28 46.38
C HIS A 51 -24.48 44.99 46.77
N LYS A 52 -24.83 44.46 47.95
CA LYS A 52 -24.18 43.29 48.55
C LYS A 52 -24.17 42.05 47.64
N VAL A 53 -25.28 41.78 46.94
CA VAL A 53 -25.38 40.59 46.06
C VAL A 53 -24.37 40.67 44.91
N SER A 54 -24.34 41.80 44.19
CA SER A 54 -23.40 41.99 43.07
C SER A 54 -21.95 41.96 43.54
N PHE A 55 -21.65 42.52 44.72
CA PHE A 55 -20.34 42.43 45.35
C PHE A 55 -19.86 40.98 45.56
N TYR A 56 -20.71 40.09 46.09
CA TYR A 56 -20.34 38.69 46.31
C TYR A 56 -20.14 37.91 45.01
N PHE A 57 -20.96 38.16 43.98
CA PHE A 57 -20.73 37.55 42.65
C PHE A 57 -19.42 38.01 42.04
N THR A 58 -19.07 39.30 42.19
CA THR A 58 -17.78 39.80 41.69
C THR A 58 -16.61 39.19 42.44
N LEU A 59 -16.69 39.11 43.77
CA LEU A 59 -15.64 38.50 44.59
C LEU A 59 -15.43 37.02 44.22
N PHE A 60 -16.51 36.28 43.99
CA PHE A 60 -16.47 34.88 43.61
C PHE A 60 -15.88 34.67 42.19
N ALA A 61 -16.24 35.51 41.22
CA ALA A 61 -15.64 35.49 39.89
C ALA A 61 -14.14 35.79 39.91
N ASN A 62 -13.70 36.77 40.72
CA ASN A 62 -12.27 37.05 40.90
C ASN A 62 -11.52 35.88 41.55
N LEU A 63 -12.07 35.29 42.61
CA LEU A 63 -11.45 34.16 43.30
C LEU A 63 -11.31 32.95 42.38
N SER A 64 -12.33 32.66 41.56
CA SER A 64 -12.24 31.59 40.58
C SER A 64 -11.27 31.91 39.43
N GLY A 65 -11.15 33.17 39.01
CA GLY A 65 -10.16 33.61 38.03
C GLY A 65 -8.73 33.49 38.56
N LEU A 66 -8.52 33.80 39.84
CA LEU A 66 -7.26 33.60 40.54
C LEU A 66 -6.91 32.10 40.63
N LEU A 67 -7.89 31.26 40.97
CA LEU A 67 -7.71 29.80 40.99
C LEU A 67 -7.40 29.23 39.61
N LEU A 68 -8.01 29.77 38.55
CA LEU A 68 -7.73 29.41 37.17
C LEU A 68 -6.30 29.79 36.77
N PHE A 69 -5.81 30.96 37.20
CA PHE A 69 -4.43 31.40 36.95
C PHE A 69 -3.39 30.41 37.51
N PHE A 70 -3.67 29.80 38.66
CA PHE A 70 -2.82 28.76 39.26
C PHE A 70 -3.20 27.32 38.86
N ALA A 71 -4.25 27.12 38.07
CA ALA A 71 -4.74 25.79 37.69
C ALA A 71 -3.73 24.90 36.94
N PRO A 72 -2.79 25.44 36.12
CA PRO A 72 -1.74 24.64 35.52
C PRO A 72 -0.85 23.91 36.54
N LEU A 73 -0.64 24.51 37.73
CA LEU A 73 0.18 23.93 38.81
C LEU A 73 -0.54 22.79 39.56
N LEU A 74 -1.87 22.74 39.48
CA LEU A 74 -2.71 21.81 40.25
C LEU A 74 -3.29 20.67 39.41
N SER A 75 -2.96 20.58 38.11
CA SER A 75 -3.45 19.54 37.17
C SER A 75 -4.99 19.41 37.10
N LYS A 76 -5.73 20.48 37.42
CA LYS A 76 -7.21 20.55 37.45
C LYS A 76 -7.76 21.70 36.58
N SER A 77 -7.10 22.02 35.47
CA SER A 77 -7.44 23.14 34.57
C SER A 77 -8.88 23.12 34.09
N ASP A 78 -9.40 21.95 33.69
CA ASP A 78 -10.76 21.84 33.13
C ASP A 78 -11.86 22.10 34.18
N LEU A 79 -11.66 21.64 35.42
CA LEU A 79 -12.60 21.90 36.53
C LEU A 79 -12.61 23.38 36.89
N PHE A 80 -11.44 23.99 37.04
CA PHE A 80 -11.34 25.42 37.39
C PHE A 80 -11.84 26.31 36.26
N LEU A 81 -11.65 25.92 34.99
CA LEU A 81 -12.20 26.63 33.84
C LEU A 81 -13.73 26.62 33.87
N LYS A 82 -14.36 25.45 34.12
CA LYS A 82 -15.82 25.33 34.24
C LYS A 82 -16.37 26.16 35.40
N VAL A 83 -15.74 26.10 36.57
CA VAL A 83 -16.13 26.93 37.73
C VAL A 83 -16.00 28.42 37.41
N HIS A 84 -14.92 28.81 36.73
CA HIS A 84 -14.68 30.19 36.35
C HIS A 84 -15.73 30.70 35.35
N ILE A 85 -15.99 29.96 34.26
CA ILE A 85 -17.01 30.31 33.26
C ILE A 85 -18.38 30.49 33.92
N ILE A 86 -18.79 29.55 34.78
CA ILE A 86 -20.08 29.62 35.48
C ILE A 86 -20.14 30.87 36.37
N SER A 87 -19.07 31.16 37.12
CA SER A 87 -19.03 32.32 38.01
C SER A 87 -19.03 33.66 37.25
N SER A 88 -18.32 33.75 36.12
CA SER A 88 -18.23 34.94 35.28
C SER A 88 -19.54 35.18 34.52
N LEU A 89 -20.22 34.12 34.09
CA LEU A 89 -21.57 34.22 33.51
C LEU A 89 -22.59 34.69 34.56
N ALA A 90 -22.52 34.16 35.78
CA ALA A 90 -23.37 34.60 36.88
C ALA A 90 -23.14 36.08 37.25
N LEU A 91 -21.87 36.52 37.26
CA LEU A 91 -21.51 37.92 37.42
C LEU A 91 -22.09 38.77 36.28
N PHE A 92 -21.91 38.35 35.02
CA PHE A 92 -22.40 39.08 33.85
C PHE A 92 -23.93 39.28 33.90
N VAL A 93 -24.70 38.21 34.14
CA VAL A 93 -26.16 38.29 34.28
C VAL A 93 -26.56 39.22 35.44
N ASN A 94 -25.84 39.17 36.55
CA ASN A 94 -26.10 40.04 37.70
C ASN A 94 -25.83 41.52 37.38
N VAL A 95 -24.72 41.82 36.68
CA VAL A 95 -24.36 43.18 36.26
C VAL A 95 -25.31 43.73 35.19
N LEU A 96 -25.80 42.88 34.29
CA LEU A 96 -26.86 43.21 33.34
C LEU A 96 -28.18 43.53 34.05
N ALA A 97 -28.61 42.67 34.98
CA ALA A 97 -29.82 42.90 35.76
C ALA A 97 -29.73 44.19 36.60
N PHE A 98 -28.54 44.48 37.17
CA PHE A 98 -28.26 45.75 37.84
C PHE A 98 -28.35 46.94 36.88
N SER A 99 -27.78 46.83 35.68
CA SER A 99 -27.79 47.87 34.66
C SER A 99 -29.22 48.17 34.17
N PHE A 100 -30.05 47.14 33.98
CA PHE A 100 -31.46 47.30 33.61
C PHE A 100 -32.30 47.95 34.71
N LYS A 101 -32.00 47.68 35.99
CA LYS A 101 -32.70 48.31 37.13
C LYS A 101 -32.27 49.76 37.36
N ASN A 102 -31.04 50.13 36.99
CA ASN A 102 -30.50 51.47 37.18
C ASN A 102 -30.23 52.15 35.83
N LYS A 103 -31.27 52.76 35.25
CA LYS A 103 -31.26 53.41 33.92
C LYS A 103 -30.12 54.43 33.70
N ASN A 104 -29.56 55.00 34.76
CA ASN A 104 -28.43 55.93 34.68
C ASN A 104 -27.10 55.28 34.23
N TYR A 105 -27.03 53.95 34.13
CA TYR A 105 -25.79 53.22 33.78
C TYR A 105 -25.82 52.57 32.38
N ILE A 106 -26.93 52.66 31.65
CA ILE A 106 -27.03 52.20 30.25
C ILE A 106 -26.76 53.40 29.35
N ASN A 107 -25.57 53.48 28.74
CA ASN A 107 -25.31 54.39 27.63
C ASN A 107 -25.29 53.61 26.31
N PHE A 108 -25.75 54.22 25.21
CA PHE A 108 -25.84 53.66 23.85
C PHE A 108 -24.52 53.04 23.36
N SER A 109 -23.38 53.49 23.91
CA SER A 109 -22.04 52.92 23.66
C SER A 109 -21.87 51.47 24.13
N SER A 110 -22.60 51.04 25.16
CA SER A 110 -22.55 49.66 25.67
C SER A 110 -23.30 48.65 24.78
N LEU A 111 -24.36 49.09 24.08
CA LEU A 111 -25.06 48.30 23.07
C LEU A 111 -24.26 48.19 21.76
N GLY A 112 -23.57 49.27 21.38
CA GLY A 112 -22.69 49.28 20.19
C GLY A 112 -21.53 48.31 20.31
N ALA A 113 -20.95 48.17 21.50
CA ALA A 113 -19.86 47.21 21.75
C ALA A 113 -20.31 45.75 21.63
N THR A 114 -21.55 45.43 22.03
CA THR A 114 -22.13 44.09 21.88
C THR A 114 -22.40 43.74 20.42
N LEU A 115 -22.85 44.72 19.63
CA LEU A 115 -23.11 44.56 18.20
C LEU A 115 -21.81 44.38 17.39
N ILE A 116 -20.76 45.14 17.70
CA ILE A 116 -19.44 45.02 17.04
C ILE A 116 -18.82 43.64 17.33
N SER A 117 -18.92 43.15 18.56
CA SER A 117 -18.44 41.80 18.90
C SER A 117 -19.21 40.72 18.14
N PHE A 118 -20.52 40.87 17.93
CA PHE A 118 -21.33 39.94 17.13
C PHE A 118 -20.94 39.94 15.64
N VAL A 119 -20.65 41.11 15.06
CA VAL A 119 -20.19 41.24 13.66
C VAL A 119 -18.80 40.63 13.47
N CYS A 120 -17.87 40.85 14.42
CA CYS A 120 -16.55 40.21 14.40
C CYS A 120 -16.65 38.68 14.46
N ILE A 121 -17.61 38.13 15.21
CA ILE A 121 -17.86 36.67 15.30
C ILE A 121 -18.35 36.12 13.95
N VAL A 122 -19.27 36.79 13.27
CA VAL A 122 -19.79 36.35 11.96
C VAL A 122 -18.69 36.42 10.88
N LEU A 123 -17.84 37.45 10.91
CA LEU A 123 -16.73 37.58 9.98
C LEU A 123 -15.61 36.55 10.23
N PHE A 124 -15.28 36.25 11.49
CA PHE A 124 -14.29 35.23 11.83
C PHE A 124 -14.78 33.80 11.54
N SER A 125 -16.04 33.48 11.78
CA SER A 125 -16.61 32.17 11.45
C SER A 125 -16.62 31.87 9.94
N LYS A 126 -16.82 32.91 9.10
CA LYS A 126 -16.66 32.79 7.63
C LYS A 126 -15.20 32.64 7.19
N PHE A 127 -14.25 33.23 7.92
CA PHE A 127 -12.83 33.08 7.63
C PHE A 127 -12.34 31.64 7.89
N GLU A 128 -12.90 30.96 8.88
CA GLU A 128 -12.53 29.59 9.23
C GLU A 128 -12.96 28.56 8.17
N THR A 129 -14.14 28.74 7.55
CA THR A 129 -14.56 27.93 6.39
C THR A 129 -13.66 28.09 5.15
N THR A 130 -12.76 29.08 5.16
CA THR A 130 -11.80 29.33 4.08
C THR A 130 -10.43 28.72 4.40
N PHE A 131 -10.08 28.53 5.67
CA PHE A 131 -8.78 28.00 6.10
C PHE A 131 -8.71 26.46 6.06
N THR A 132 -9.84 25.77 6.14
CA THR A 132 -9.92 24.32 5.84
C THR A 132 -9.93 24.02 4.33
N LYS A 133 -9.90 25.05 3.48
CA LYS A 133 -9.85 24.93 2.01
C LYS A 133 -8.48 25.23 1.40
N THR A 134 -7.47 25.53 2.21
CA THR A 134 -6.09 25.78 1.75
C THR A 134 -5.22 24.53 1.83
N PHE A 135 -5.71 23.43 1.28
CA PHE A 135 -4.88 22.57 0.45
C PHE A 135 -5.70 22.33 -0.82
N PRO A 136 -5.23 22.71 -2.02
CA PRO A 136 -5.87 22.24 -3.23
C PRO A 136 -5.98 20.71 -3.15
N ASN A 137 -7.08 20.16 -3.68
CA ASN A 137 -7.36 18.73 -3.86
C ASN A 137 -6.21 18.03 -4.62
N THR A 138 -5.07 17.90 -3.96
CA THR A 138 -3.96 17.06 -4.32
C THR A 138 -4.22 15.76 -3.57
N SER A 139 -3.87 14.63 -4.18
CA SER A 139 -4.25 13.27 -3.76
C SER A 139 -3.93 12.87 -2.30
N ALA A 140 -3.24 13.72 -1.54
CA ALA A 140 -2.88 13.52 -0.15
C ALA A 140 -3.91 14.16 0.79
N VAL A 141 -4.52 13.35 1.65
CA VAL A 141 -5.49 13.80 2.66
C VAL A 141 -4.97 13.37 4.02
N PHE A 142 -4.09 14.17 4.64
CA PHE A 142 -3.79 13.99 6.05
C PHE A 142 -4.61 14.96 6.88
N LYS A 143 -5.13 14.48 8.01
CA LYS A 143 -5.89 15.31 8.95
C LYS A 143 -5.12 15.43 10.26
N ASN A 144 -4.81 16.67 10.63
CA ASN A 144 -4.30 17.00 11.95
C ASN A 144 -5.48 17.22 12.91
N THR A 145 -5.42 16.61 14.08
CA THR A 145 -6.41 16.78 15.16
C THR A 145 -6.08 17.93 16.12
N THR A 146 -4.96 18.63 15.90
CA THR A 146 -4.47 19.72 16.76
C THR A 146 -4.25 21.02 15.96
N ASP A 147 -4.62 22.17 16.54
CA ASP A 147 -4.65 23.48 15.86
C ASP A 147 -3.26 24.15 15.72
N SER A 148 -2.17 23.59 16.25
CA SER A 148 -0.87 24.28 16.25
C SER A 148 0.22 23.52 15.49
N PHE A 149 0.64 24.09 14.36
CA PHE A 149 1.83 23.69 13.61
C PHE A 149 3.15 23.99 14.37
N SER A 150 3.09 24.66 15.52
CA SER A 150 4.25 25.10 16.29
C SER A 150 4.99 23.98 17.06
N ASP A 151 4.47 22.74 17.11
CA ASP A 151 5.09 21.61 17.83
C ASP A 151 5.93 20.68 16.93
N PHE A 152 6.06 20.98 15.64
CA PHE A 152 6.68 20.07 14.67
C PHE A 152 8.21 19.93 14.78
N ALA A 153 8.89 20.79 15.54
CA ALA A 153 10.28 20.57 15.95
C ALA A 153 10.48 19.25 16.71
N ASN A 154 9.42 18.67 17.28
CA ASN A 154 9.46 17.38 17.97
C ASN A 154 9.46 16.16 17.03
N LEU A 155 8.98 16.31 15.78
CA LEU A 155 8.88 15.18 14.85
C LEU A 155 10.24 14.69 14.35
N ASN A 156 11.25 15.57 14.32
CA ASN A 156 12.59 15.26 13.84
C ASN A 156 13.50 14.67 14.93
N GLN A 157 12.97 14.27 16.08
CA GLN A 157 13.77 13.90 17.26
C GLN A 157 13.98 12.39 17.44
N SER A 158 14.13 11.62 16.36
CA SER A 158 14.44 10.17 16.44
C SER A 158 15.66 9.87 17.31
N GLN A 159 16.66 10.77 17.33
CA GLN A 159 17.86 10.65 18.15
C GLN A 159 17.57 10.54 19.66
N ASN A 160 16.49 11.16 20.14
CA ASN A 160 16.11 11.02 21.56
C ASN A 160 15.62 9.60 21.88
N CYS A 161 15.01 8.93 20.91
CA CYS A 161 14.53 7.56 21.07
C CYS A 161 15.69 6.58 21.30
N LYS A 162 16.85 6.82 20.65
CA LYS A 162 18.08 6.02 20.78
C LYS A 162 18.52 5.82 22.24
N LYS A 163 18.25 6.78 23.14
CA LYS A 163 18.63 6.68 24.56
C LYS A 163 18.02 5.48 25.31
N CYS A 164 16.88 4.97 24.83
CA CYS A 164 16.22 3.79 25.40
C CYS A 164 15.96 2.68 24.37
N HIS A 165 16.04 3.02 23.08
CA HIS A 165 15.72 2.19 21.93
C HIS A 165 16.88 2.22 20.91
N SER A 166 18.07 1.84 21.36
CA SER A 166 19.28 1.90 20.56
C SER A 166 19.22 0.93 19.39
N ASP A 167 18.79 -0.31 19.62
CA ASP A 167 18.72 -1.33 18.57
C ASP A 167 17.65 -0.97 17.53
N ILE A 168 16.46 -0.53 17.97
CA ILE A 168 15.42 -0.04 17.08
C ILE A 168 15.92 1.14 16.25
N PHE A 169 16.63 2.08 16.87
CA PHE A 169 17.14 3.26 16.19
C PHE A 169 18.15 2.88 15.09
N GLU A 170 19.11 2.01 15.38
CA GLU A 170 20.10 1.57 14.37
C GLU A 170 19.43 0.81 13.22
N GLN A 171 18.44 -0.04 13.53
CA GLN A 171 17.63 -0.72 12.52
C GLN A 171 16.85 0.25 11.62
N TRP A 172 16.18 1.24 12.22
CA TRP A 172 15.44 2.27 11.51
C TRP A 172 16.36 3.15 10.65
N ASN A 173 17.51 3.57 11.18
CA ASN A 173 18.49 4.42 10.50
C ASN A 173 19.04 3.74 9.23
N SER A 174 19.20 2.42 9.25
CA SER A 174 19.58 1.61 8.08
C SER A 174 18.43 1.40 7.07
N SER A 175 17.18 1.61 7.48
CA SER A 175 16.01 1.27 6.67
C SER A 175 15.72 2.27 5.53
N VAL A 176 14.94 1.81 4.55
CA VAL A 176 14.42 2.68 3.48
C VAL A 176 13.41 3.71 4.00
N HIS A 177 12.78 3.49 5.17
CA HIS A 177 11.90 4.49 5.77
C HIS A 177 12.67 5.71 6.27
N HIS A 178 13.85 5.53 6.89
CA HIS A 178 14.71 6.67 7.18
C HIS A 178 15.23 7.28 5.88
N ASN A 179 15.66 6.45 4.93
CA ASN A 179 16.21 6.86 3.65
C ASN A 179 15.11 7.07 2.57
N SER A 180 13.96 7.60 2.95
CA SER A 180 12.82 7.78 2.04
C SER A 180 12.82 9.13 1.32
N SER A 181 13.52 10.14 1.86
CA SER A 181 13.43 11.54 1.43
C SER A 181 14.69 11.97 0.66
N PHE A 182 15.15 13.22 0.79
CA PHE A 182 16.29 13.75 0.02
C PHE A 182 17.64 13.14 0.41
N ASN A 183 17.68 12.34 1.48
CA ASN A 183 18.80 11.48 1.86
C ASN A 183 18.94 10.22 0.98
N ASN A 184 18.10 10.11 -0.05
CA ASN A 184 18.10 9.07 -1.07
C ASN A 184 18.17 9.69 -2.47
N ILE A 185 19.28 9.44 -3.17
CA ILE A 185 19.55 10.01 -4.51
C ILE A 185 18.50 9.62 -5.55
N PHE A 186 17.97 8.39 -5.51
CA PHE A 186 16.98 7.90 -6.46
C PHE A 186 15.65 8.65 -6.33
N TYR A 187 15.23 8.93 -5.09
CA TYR A 187 14.06 9.75 -4.81
C TYR A 187 14.30 11.20 -5.24
N LYS A 188 15.42 11.79 -4.78
CA LYS A 188 15.79 13.18 -5.08
C LYS A 188 15.77 13.48 -6.58
N LYS A 189 16.39 12.63 -7.41
CA LYS A 189 16.42 12.82 -8.87
C LYS A 189 15.02 12.76 -9.50
N THR A 190 14.18 11.82 -9.07
CA THR A 190 12.80 11.72 -9.56
C THR A 190 11.96 12.92 -9.13
N PHE A 191 12.15 13.40 -7.89
CA PHE A 191 11.49 14.60 -7.38
C PHE A 191 11.87 15.85 -8.18
N GLU A 192 13.17 16.07 -8.39
CA GLU A 192 13.69 17.22 -9.14
C GLU A 192 13.20 17.20 -10.59
N LEU A 193 13.09 16.02 -11.20
CA LEU A 193 12.49 15.86 -12.52
C LEU A 193 11.01 16.26 -12.53
N MET A 194 10.23 15.82 -11.54
CA MET A 194 8.82 16.17 -11.43
C MET A 194 8.62 17.68 -11.23
N GLU A 195 9.39 18.28 -10.31
CA GLU A 195 9.39 19.72 -10.05
C GLU A 195 9.67 20.51 -11.34
N LYS A 196 10.66 20.06 -12.12
CA LYS A 196 11.06 20.66 -13.39
C LYS A 196 10.03 20.51 -14.50
N GLU A 197 9.46 19.32 -14.68
CA GLU A 197 8.60 19.02 -15.84
C GLU A 197 7.14 19.47 -15.62
N VAL A 198 6.62 19.33 -14.40
CA VAL A 198 5.18 19.53 -14.13
C VAL A 198 4.88 20.48 -12.96
N GLY A 199 5.92 21.09 -12.38
CA GLY A 199 5.81 22.13 -11.36
C GLY A 199 5.80 21.61 -9.92
N PHE A 200 6.21 22.49 -9.00
CA PHE A 200 6.34 22.18 -7.56
C PHE A 200 5.03 21.69 -6.93
N GLU A 201 3.88 22.27 -7.28
CA GLU A 201 2.59 21.92 -6.64
C GLU A 201 2.24 20.43 -6.78
N LYS A 202 2.57 19.81 -7.93
CA LYS A 202 2.28 18.39 -8.15
C LYS A 202 3.23 17.46 -7.36
N THR A 203 4.38 17.96 -6.89
CA THR A 203 5.32 17.16 -6.07
C THR A 203 4.78 16.77 -4.69
N ASN A 204 3.69 17.41 -4.24
CA ASN A 204 2.93 17.00 -3.05
C ASN A 204 2.49 15.53 -3.11
N PHE A 205 2.27 15.00 -4.32
CA PHE A 205 2.01 13.58 -4.56
C PHE A 205 3.10 12.69 -3.92
N CYS A 206 4.36 13.00 -4.19
CA CYS A 206 5.53 12.30 -3.64
C CYS A 206 5.74 12.63 -2.16
N GLY A 207 5.73 13.93 -1.83
CA GLY A 207 6.09 14.42 -0.50
C GLY A 207 5.20 13.87 0.61
N SER A 208 3.91 13.64 0.32
CA SER A 208 2.94 13.15 1.31
C SER A 208 3.31 11.82 1.98
N CYS A 209 4.03 10.96 1.26
CA CYS A 209 4.54 9.68 1.75
C CYS A 209 6.02 9.75 2.13
N HIS A 210 6.82 10.50 1.38
CA HIS A 210 8.29 10.49 1.49
C HIS A 210 8.87 11.57 2.42
N ASP A 211 8.20 12.72 2.50
CA ASP A 211 8.71 13.97 3.08
C ASP A 211 7.85 14.52 4.24
N PRO A 212 7.29 13.68 5.14
CA PRO A 212 6.33 14.13 6.14
C PRO A 212 6.89 15.22 7.07
N ILE A 213 8.19 15.21 7.38
CA ILE A 213 8.79 16.18 8.30
C ILE A 213 8.81 17.59 7.71
N VAL A 214 9.36 17.76 6.50
CA VAL A 214 9.41 19.06 5.84
C VAL A 214 8.01 19.56 5.47
N MET A 215 7.06 18.65 5.18
CA MET A 215 5.66 19.01 4.98
C MET A 215 4.99 19.51 6.26
N PHE A 216 5.10 18.77 7.37
CA PHE A 216 4.42 19.13 8.61
C PHE A 216 5.01 20.38 9.24
N THR A 217 6.30 20.64 9.09
CA THR A 217 6.90 21.90 9.54
C THR A 217 6.44 23.14 8.74
N GLY A 218 5.69 22.95 7.65
CA GLY A 218 5.28 24.04 6.75
C GLY A 218 6.41 24.57 5.87
N ASN A 219 7.55 23.89 5.86
CA ASN A 219 8.74 24.28 5.11
C ASN A 219 8.77 23.69 3.69
N PHE A 220 7.86 22.77 3.37
CA PHE A 220 7.70 22.21 2.02
C PHE A 220 7.02 23.23 1.09
N LYS A 221 7.84 24.13 0.55
CA LYS A 221 7.45 25.21 -0.37
C LYS A 221 8.48 25.33 -1.47
N GLU A 222 8.11 25.92 -2.59
CA GLU A 222 9.01 26.09 -3.74
C GLU A 222 10.36 26.72 -3.30
N GLY A 223 11.46 26.13 -3.76
CA GLY A 223 12.80 26.57 -3.41
C GLY A 223 13.27 26.23 -1.98
N PHE A 224 12.58 25.36 -1.25
CA PHE A 224 13.06 24.91 0.07
C PHE A 224 14.43 24.22 -0.02
N ASP A 225 15.20 24.30 1.07
CA ASP A 225 16.51 23.67 1.15
C ASP A 225 16.39 22.14 1.24
N LYS A 226 16.68 21.46 0.12
CA LYS A 226 16.70 20.00 0.00
C LYS A 226 17.84 19.35 0.80
N ASN A 227 18.82 20.11 1.27
CA ASN A 227 19.90 19.64 2.15
C ASN A 227 19.62 19.91 3.63
N SER A 228 18.49 20.55 3.96
CA SER A 228 18.08 20.78 5.34
C SER A 228 17.96 19.47 6.12
N GLN A 229 18.05 19.57 7.44
CA GLN A 229 17.90 18.40 8.30
C GLN A 229 16.52 17.77 8.09
N GLU A 230 15.46 18.57 7.98
CA GLU A 230 14.07 18.15 7.78
C GLU A 230 13.89 17.38 6.46
N ALA A 231 14.50 17.85 5.38
CA ALA A 231 14.48 17.18 4.08
C ALA A 231 15.26 15.86 4.07
N ASN A 232 16.10 15.61 5.07
CA ASN A 232 16.94 14.42 5.15
C ASN A 232 16.53 13.47 6.29
N SER A 233 15.39 13.72 6.94
CA SER A 233 14.88 12.92 8.06
C SER A 233 14.16 11.64 7.63
N GLY A 234 13.55 11.65 6.44
CA GLY A 234 12.62 10.62 5.98
C GLY A 234 11.42 10.44 6.92
N ILE A 235 10.92 9.20 6.99
CA ILE A 235 9.85 8.81 7.91
C ILE A 235 10.46 8.52 9.29
N THR A 236 10.29 9.44 10.24
CA THR A 236 10.85 9.33 11.59
C THR A 236 10.03 8.42 12.51
N CYS A 237 10.61 8.06 13.67
CA CYS A 237 9.89 7.30 14.70
C CYS A 237 8.58 7.99 15.08
N ILE A 238 8.62 9.31 15.29
CA ILE A 238 7.47 10.08 15.75
C ILE A 238 6.40 10.17 14.65
N VAL A 239 6.78 10.22 13.37
CA VAL A 239 5.81 10.20 12.27
C VAL A 239 4.97 8.93 12.32
N CYS A 240 5.60 7.75 12.29
CA CYS A 240 4.87 6.48 12.33
C CYS A 240 4.07 6.31 13.62
N HIS A 241 4.67 6.61 14.77
CA HIS A 241 4.04 6.38 16.08
C HIS A 241 2.96 7.42 16.43
N SER A 242 2.82 8.50 15.66
CA SER A 242 1.76 9.50 15.84
C SER A 242 0.53 9.25 14.97
N ILE A 243 0.61 8.36 13.97
CA ILE A 243 -0.54 7.96 13.15
C ILE A 243 -1.55 7.18 14.02
N SER A 244 -2.78 7.67 14.09
CA SER A 244 -3.85 7.08 14.91
C SER A 244 -4.98 6.44 14.09
N GLY A 245 -5.02 6.67 12.77
CA GLY A 245 -6.06 6.15 11.90
C GLY A 245 -5.84 6.46 10.43
N THR A 246 -6.83 6.14 9.60
CA THR A 246 -6.95 6.51 8.18
C THR A 246 -8.38 6.95 7.90
N GLU A 247 -8.61 7.97 7.06
CA GLU A 247 -9.98 8.35 6.70
C GLU A 247 -10.58 7.41 5.65
N SER A 248 -9.74 6.79 4.82
CA SER A 248 -10.16 5.79 3.84
C SER A 248 -9.05 4.81 3.47
N LEU A 249 -9.43 3.70 2.83
CA LEU A 249 -8.51 2.69 2.28
C LEU A 249 -8.01 3.02 0.87
N LYS A 250 -8.07 4.29 0.45
CA LYS A 250 -7.68 4.69 -0.93
C LYS A 250 -6.17 4.86 -1.12
N GLY A 251 -5.41 5.01 -0.03
CA GLY A 251 -3.96 5.20 -0.08
C GLY A 251 -3.53 6.67 -0.20
N ASN A 252 -2.37 6.92 -0.81
CA ASN A 252 -1.77 8.26 -1.01
C ASN A 252 -1.68 9.12 0.27
N ALA A 253 -1.06 8.58 1.32
CA ALA A 253 -0.89 9.23 2.62
C ALA A 253 -2.20 9.63 3.32
N ASN A 254 -3.28 8.88 3.10
CA ASN A 254 -4.57 9.12 3.78
C ASN A 254 -4.55 8.60 5.23
N TYR A 255 -3.76 9.23 6.10
CA TYR A 255 -3.66 8.92 7.52
C TYR A 255 -4.07 10.09 8.42
N ILE A 256 -4.57 9.75 9.60
CA ILE A 256 -4.93 10.69 10.66
C ILE A 256 -3.75 10.82 11.60
N PHE A 257 -3.34 12.06 11.85
CA PHE A 257 -2.20 12.39 12.68
C PHE A 257 -2.65 13.02 14.01
N GLU A 258 -2.02 12.58 15.09
CA GLU A 258 -2.29 13.05 16.43
C GLU A 258 -0.97 13.37 17.13
N VAL A 259 -0.75 14.66 17.41
CA VAL A 259 0.46 15.15 18.06
C VAL A 259 0.63 14.50 19.43
N SER A 260 1.85 14.04 19.68
CA SER A 260 2.23 13.28 20.86
C SER A 260 2.12 14.13 22.13
N LYS A 261 1.52 13.56 23.19
CA LYS A 261 1.59 14.16 24.53
C LYS A 261 2.99 13.92 25.11
N ASN A 262 3.71 15.00 25.37
CA ASN A 262 5.05 14.95 25.97
C ASN A 262 4.97 14.65 27.48
N TYR A 263 5.99 13.97 27.99
CA TYR A 263 6.16 13.74 29.42
C TYR A 263 6.52 15.07 30.14
N PRO A 264 6.21 15.26 31.43
CA PRO A 264 6.66 16.43 32.17
C PRO A 264 8.17 16.70 32.03
N PHE A 265 8.52 17.98 31.89
CA PHE A 265 9.90 18.47 31.72
C PHE A 265 10.61 18.04 30.42
N TYR A 266 9.85 17.58 29.42
CA TYR A 266 10.41 17.14 28.14
C TYR A 266 11.22 18.22 27.44
N HIS A 267 10.84 19.50 27.55
CA HIS A 267 11.56 20.60 26.90
C HIS A 267 12.65 21.19 27.81
N GLU A 268 12.38 21.28 29.11
CA GLU A 268 13.17 22.00 30.09
C GLU A 268 14.29 21.15 30.70
N ALA A 269 14.08 19.85 30.86
CA ALA A 269 15.02 18.92 31.49
C ALA A 269 14.93 17.51 30.87
N LYS A 270 15.37 17.37 29.61
CA LYS A 270 15.26 16.12 28.82
C LYS A 270 15.77 14.88 29.54
N ASP A 271 16.91 14.93 30.21
CA ASP A 271 17.47 13.75 30.91
C ASP A 271 16.64 13.36 32.14
N PHE A 272 16.10 14.36 32.85
CA PHE A 272 15.15 14.10 33.93
C PHE A 272 13.84 13.53 33.38
N SER A 273 13.31 14.08 32.29
CA SER A 273 12.14 13.52 31.59
C SER A 273 12.37 12.07 31.16
N ASN A 274 13.55 11.73 30.62
CA ASN A 274 13.90 10.36 30.23
C ASN A 274 13.97 9.42 31.44
N TYR A 275 14.52 9.88 32.56
CA TYR A 275 14.52 9.14 33.81
C TYR A 275 13.08 8.87 34.29
N LEU A 276 12.20 9.87 34.24
CA LEU A 276 10.81 9.71 34.61
C LEU A 276 10.06 8.72 33.69
N VAL A 277 10.38 8.69 32.39
CA VAL A 277 9.83 7.70 31.45
C VAL A 277 10.23 6.28 31.86
N LYS A 278 11.49 6.05 32.27
CA LYS A 278 11.95 4.73 32.75
C LYS A 278 11.27 4.32 34.05
N LEU A 279 11.03 5.26 34.96
CA LEU A 279 10.33 5.00 36.23
C LEU A 279 8.85 4.69 36.03
N ASN A 280 8.16 5.44 35.17
CA ASN A 280 6.75 5.26 34.88
C ASN A 280 6.44 5.43 33.38
N PRO A 281 6.51 4.36 32.59
CA PRO A 281 6.35 4.44 31.15
C PRO A 281 4.90 4.58 30.69
N ARG A 282 3.92 4.77 31.59
CA ARG A 282 2.49 4.74 31.23
C ARG A 282 2.14 5.77 30.15
N ILE A 283 2.47 7.05 30.38
CA ILE A 283 2.18 8.13 29.41
C ILE A 283 2.94 7.87 28.10
N HIS A 284 4.19 7.42 28.18
CA HIS A 284 4.99 7.09 27.00
C HIS A 284 4.35 5.98 26.15
N LYS A 285 3.85 4.91 26.79
CA LYS A 285 3.14 3.81 26.11
C LYS A 285 1.80 4.28 25.51
N GLU A 286 1.02 5.06 26.26
CA GLU A 286 -0.25 5.62 25.77
C GLU A 286 -0.03 6.52 24.54
N THR A 287 1.06 7.30 24.53
CA THR A 287 1.40 8.20 23.42
C THR A 287 1.91 7.44 22.19
N TYR A 288 2.88 6.53 22.35
CA TYR A 288 3.62 5.94 21.22
C TYR A 288 3.22 4.49 20.89
N SER A 289 2.42 3.80 21.69
CA SER A 289 1.97 2.42 21.42
C SER A 289 0.47 2.36 21.15
N LYS A 290 -0.02 3.24 20.27
CA LYS A 290 -1.44 3.32 19.91
C LYS A 290 -1.94 2.00 19.31
N PRO A 291 -3.19 1.57 19.59
CA PRO A 291 -3.75 0.33 19.04
C PRO A 291 -3.66 0.24 17.51
N PHE A 292 -3.81 1.37 16.81
CA PHE A 292 -3.76 1.46 15.35
C PHE A 292 -2.42 1.03 14.73
N LEU A 293 -1.31 1.04 15.49
CA LEU A 293 -0.02 0.53 15.00
C LEU A 293 -0.03 -0.98 14.69
N ASN A 294 -1.02 -1.70 15.21
CA ASN A 294 -1.23 -3.10 14.87
C ASN A 294 -2.16 -3.31 13.67
N ASN A 295 -2.79 -2.25 13.17
CA ASN A 295 -3.69 -2.30 12.03
C ASN A 295 -2.89 -2.20 10.71
N HIS A 296 -3.16 -3.10 9.77
CA HIS A 296 -2.50 -3.12 8.46
C HIS A 296 -2.82 -1.89 7.60
N GLN A 297 -3.92 -1.19 7.89
CA GLN A 297 -4.30 0.07 7.24
C GLN A 297 -3.20 1.15 7.39
N LEU A 298 -2.40 1.09 8.45
CA LEU A 298 -1.21 1.93 8.63
C LEU A 298 -0.24 1.80 7.44
N CYS A 299 0.04 0.58 6.99
CA CYS A 299 0.92 0.37 5.84
C CYS A 299 0.21 0.77 4.54
N GLY A 300 -1.10 0.47 4.45
CA GLY A 300 -1.93 0.78 3.30
C GLY A 300 -2.04 2.28 2.98
N SER A 301 -1.83 3.18 3.95
CA SER A 301 -1.85 4.62 3.68
C SER A 301 -0.75 5.03 2.71
N CYS A 302 0.43 4.38 2.73
CA CYS A 302 1.56 4.71 1.84
C CYS A 302 1.86 3.63 0.79
N HIS A 303 1.53 2.36 1.06
CA HIS A 303 1.73 1.22 0.15
C HIS A 303 0.50 0.90 -0.71
N LYS A 304 -0.34 1.91 -0.92
CA LYS A 304 -1.41 1.96 -1.92
C LYS A 304 -1.38 3.35 -2.53
N VAL A 305 -1.17 3.42 -3.84
CA VAL A 305 -0.91 4.66 -4.58
C VAL A 305 -1.75 4.66 -5.85
N GLY A 306 -2.61 5.66 -5.99
CA GLY A 306 -3.31 5.98 -7.23
C GLY A 306 -2.71 7.24 -7.85
N VAL A 307 -2.38 7.18 -9.14
CA VAL A 307 -1.99 8.35 -9.93
C VAL A 307 -3.28 9.00 -10.41
N THR A 308 -3.56 10.20 -9.93
CA THR A 308 -4.82 10.88 -10.24
C THR A 308 -4.71 11.68 -11.52
N LYS A 309 -5.86 12.12 -12.06
CA LYS A 309 -5.91 12.95 -13.26
C LYS A 309 -5.16 14.27 -13.08
N GLU A 310 -5.13 14.81 -11.86
CA GLU A 310 -4.39 16.02 -11.51
C GLU A 310 -2.87 15.83 -11.63
N ILE A 311 -2.39 14.60 -11.50
CA ILE A 311 -0.96 14.27 -11.61
C ILE A 311 -0.55 14.04 -13.06
N ASN A 312 -1.32 13.26 -13.82
CA ASN A 312 -0.93 12.83 -15.17
C ASN A 312 -1.69 13.51 -16.33
N ASP A 313 -2.55 14.47 -16.01
CA ASP A 313 -3.42 15.21 -16.93
C ASP A 313 -4.23 14.31 -17.89
N TYR A 314 -4.57 13.09 -17.44
CA TYR A 314 -5.14 12.05 -18.29
C TYR A 314 -6.32 11.33 -17.65
N THR A 315 -6.06 10.22 -16.93
CA THR A 315 -7.07 9.43 -16.24
C THR A 315 -6.50 8.88 -14.93
N TRP A 316 -7.38 8.51 -14.00
CA TRP A 316 -6.92 7.84 -12.80
C TRP A 316 -6.33 6.48 -13.15
N LYS A 317 -5.15 6.19 -12.62
CA LYS A 317 -4.48 4.90 -12.80
C LYS A 317 -4.02 4.36 -11.46
N ARG A 318 -4.10 3.05 -11.29
CA ARG A 318 -3.53 2.41 -10.10
C ARG A 318 -2.02 2.29 -10.27
N GLY A 319 -1.26 3.05 -9.46
CA GLY A 319 0.18 2.85 -9.32
C GLY A 319 0.48 1.67 -8.41
N GLN A 320 1.38 1.87 -7.45
CA GLN A 320 1.75 0.86 -6.47
C GLN A 320 0.54 0.39 -5.63
N ASN A 321 0.37 -0.92 -5.42
CA ASN A 321 -0.75 -1.47 -4.64
C ASN A 321 -0.43 -2.81 -3.98
N GLU A 322 0.40 -2.81 -2.95
CA GLU A 322 0.66 -4.01 -2.17
C GLU A 322 -0.51 -4.33 -1.24
N PHE A 323 -1.21 -3.32 -0.73
CA PHE A 323 -2.27 -3.52 0.26
C PHE A 323 -3.43 -4.34 -0.29
N ASP A 324 -3.99 -3.97 -1.44
CA ASP A 324 -5.12 -4.72 -1.99
C ASP A 324 -4.66 -6.09 -2.48
N ALA A 325 -3.45 -6.21 -3.04
CA ALA A 325 -2.89 -7.50 -3.45
C ALA A 325 -2.70 -8.44 -2.24
N TRP A 326 -2.20 -7.91 -1.12
CA TRP A 326 -2.07 -8.62 0.14
C TRP A 326 -3.42 -9.02 0.72
N HIS A 327 -4.37 -8.10 0.79
CA HIS A 327 -5.73 -8.43 1.23
C HIS A 327 -6.40 -9.46 0.32
N TYR A 328 -6.07 -9.48 -0.98
CA TYR A 328 -6.57 -10.47 -1.94
C TYR A 328 -5.83 -11.81 -1.90
N SER A 329 -4.77 -11.93 -1.11
CA SER A 329 -3.97 -13.15 -1.08
C SER A 329 -4.53 -14.21 -0.14
N GLY A 330 -4.06 -15.45 -0.33
CA GLY A 330 -4.27 -16.52 0.64
C GLY A 330 -3.52 -16.24 1.95
N THR A 331 -2.48 -15.42 1.93
CA THR A 331 -1.65 -15.06 3.10
C THR A 331 -2.46 -14.46 4.24
N THR A 332 -3.52 -13.71 3.94
CA THR A 332 -4.42 -13.17 4.96
C THR A 332 -5.52 -14.13 5.40
N ARG A 333 -5.68 -15.23 4.65
CA ARG A 333 -6.87 -16.08 4.63
C ARG A 333 -8.17 -15.35 4.30
N ASN A 334 -8.14 -14.10 3.82
CA ASN A 334 -9.35 -13.39 3.39
C ASN A 334 -9.82 -13.85 2.01
N ASN A 335 -8.92 -14.37 1.16
CA ASN A 335 -9.28 -14.91 -0.14
C ASN A 335 -9.23 -16.46 -0.13
N PRO A 336 -10.37 -17.13 0.10
CA PRO A 336 -10.46 -18.59 0.07
C PRO A 336 -10.24 -19.19 -1.32
N GLU A 337 -10.24 -18.39 -2.40
CA GLU A 337 -10.01 -18.89 -3.77
C GLU A 337 -8.54 -19.13 -4.11
N SER A 338 -7.63 -18.69 -3.26
CA SER A 338 -6.18 -18.80 -3.47
C SER A 338 -5.78 -20.25 -3.69
N PHE A 339 -4.95 -20.52 -4.70
CA PHE A 339 -4.51 -21.88 -5.04
C PHE A 339 -3.83 -22.63 -3.88
N TYR A 340 -3.25 -21.87 -2.94
CA TYR A 340 -2.63 -22.40 -1.74
C TYR A 340 -3.01 -21.49 -0.58
N LEU A 341 -3.73 -22.05 0.39
CA LEU A 341 -4.17 -21.35 1.59
C LEU A 341 -3.27 -21.75 2.77
N PRO A 342 -2.48 -20.82 3.35
CA PRO A 342 -1.68 -21.12 4.52
C PRO A 342 -2.54 -21.39 5.75
N GLU A 343 -2.05 -22.22 6.66
CA GLU A 343 -2.74 -22.54 7.92
C GLU A 343 -3.03 -21.28 8.75
N ASN A 344 -2.02 -20.42 8.89
CA ASN A 344 -2.09 -19.23 9.73
C ASN A 344 -2.06 -17.95 8.89
N PRO A 345 -2.95 -16.96 9.17
CA PRO A 345 -2.92 -15.69 8.48
C PRO A 345 -1.69 -14.88 8.89
N LYS A 346 -1.13 -14.13 7.93
CA LYS A 346 0.01 -13.25 8.12
C LYS A 346 -0.36 -11.82 7.71
N ASN A 347 0.24 -10.86 8.41
CA ASN A 347 0.10 -9.43 8.11
C ASN A 347 1.44 -8.81 7.69
N CYS A 348 1.41 -7.56 7.21
CA CYS A 348 2.60 -6.85 6.73
C CYS A 348 3.75 -6.93 7.75
N ARG A 349 3.46 -6.67 9.03
CA ARG A 349 4.45 -6.65 10.12
C ARG A 349 5.00 -8.02 10.44
N SER A 350 4.26 -9.11 10.22
CA SER A 350 4.76 -10.45 10.47
C SER A 350 5.92 -10.85 9.54
N CYS A 351 5.97 -10.29 8.32
CA CYS A 351 7.06 -10.52 7.37
C CYS A 351 8.07 -9.38 7.35
N HIS A 352 7.61 -8.13 7.34
CA HIS A 352 8.48 -6.96 7.18
C HIS A 352 9.05 -6.43 8.51
N MET A 353 8.43 -6.79 9.64
CA MET A 353 8.90 -6.41 10.99
C MET A 353 8.96 -7.65 11.90
N PRO A 354 9.77 -8.68 11.56
CA PRO A 354 9.83 -9.93 12.31
C PRO A 354 10.30 -9.67 13.76
N LEU A 355 10.04 -10.61 14.66
CA LEU A 355 10.63 -10.53 16.01
C LEU A 355 12.14 -10.79 15.92
N VAL A 356 12.93 -9.92 16.53
CA VAL A 356 14.39 -10.01 16.58
C VAL A 356 14.87 -9.75 18.00
N ASP A 357 16.03 -10.30 18.35
CA ASP A 357 16.64 -10.12 19.67
C ASP A 357 17.10 -8.66 19.85
N SER A 358 17.04 -8.17 21.08
CA SER A 358 17.41 -6.79 21.43
C SER A 358 17.66 -6.60 22.92
N GLU A 359 18.58 -5.69 23.24
CA GLU A 359 18.90 -5.24 24.59
C GLU A 359 18.19 -3.93 24.96
N ASP A 360 17.31 -3.42 24.09
CA ASP A 360 16.56 -2.19 24.34
C ASP A 360 15.75 -2.30 25.64
N PHE A 361 15.68 -1.19 26.38
CA PHE A 361 14.94 -1.11 27.66
C PHE A 361 13.46 -1.50 27.50
N GLY A 362 12.88 -1.21 26.33
CA GLY A 362 11.50 -1.52 25.99
C GLY A 362 11.27 -2.92 25.40
N SER A 363 12.31 -3.77 25.32
CA SER A 363 12.17 -5.14 24.81
C SER A 363 11.27 -5.99 25.71
N LYS A 364 10.63 -6.99 25.11
CA LYS A 364 9.83 -7.99 25.83
C LYS A 364 10.49 -9.34 25.63
N ASP A 365 10.87 -10.00 26.73
CA ASP A 365 11.59 -11.28 26.71
C ASP A 365 12.87 -11.23 25.85
N GLY A 366 13.57 -10.09 25.88
CA GLY A 366 14.77 -9.85 25.07
C GLY A 366 14.51 -9.66 23.58
N LYS A 367 13.25 -9.40 23.16
CA LYS A 367 12.87 -9.25 21.75
C LYS A 367 12.09 -7.97 21.47
N ILE A 368 12.21 -7.50 20.24
CA ILE A 368 11.46 -6.38 19.65
C ILE A 368 10.92 -6.76 18.28
N LYS A 369 10.00 -5.95 17.75
CA LYS A 369 9.69 -5.98 16.32
C LYS A 369 10.81 -5.30 15.55
N GLY A 370 11.28 -5.92 14.47
CA GLY A 370 12.34 -5.39 13.63
C GLY A 370 11.92 -4.09 12.94
N HIS A 371 12.80 -3.10 12.91
CA HIS A 371 12.61 -1.80 12.26
C HIS A 371 13.52 -1.62 11.04
N ARG A 372 14.07 -2.72 10.51
CA ARG A 372 14.78 -2.75 9.23
C ARG A 372 13.85 -2.79 8.02
N PHE A 373 12.58 -3.14 8.23
CA PHE A 373 11.53 -3.24 7.21
C PHE A 373 11.96 -4.09 6.01
N HIS A 374 12.27 -5.38 6.24
CA HIS A 374 12.86 -6.26 5.23
C HIS A 374 12.10 -6.21 3.91
N ALA A 375 12.80 -5.92 2.82
CA ALA A 375 12.24 -5.78 1.49
C ALA A 375 13.35 -5.97 0.44
N ALA A 376 13.01 -5.91 -0.85
CA ALA A 376 13.94 -6.11 -1.96
C ALA A 376 14.72 -4.82 -2.31
N ASN A 377 15.40 -4.17 -1.36
CA ASN A 377 16.23 -2.99 -1.62
C ASN A 377 17.69 -3.21 -1.20
N THR A 378 18.55 -3.45 -2.19
CA THR A 378 19.99 -3.59 -2.03
C THR A 378 20.76 -2.31 -2.32
N ALA A 379 20.19 -1.40 -3.12
CA ALA A 379 20.86 -0.19 -3.60
C ALA A 379 21.15 0.82 -2.48
N ILE A 380 20.17 1.13 -1.63
CA ILE A 380 20.36 2.10 -0.54
C ILE A 380 21.37 1.59 0.49
N PRO A 381 21.26 0.35 1.01
CA PRO A 381 22.28 -0.20 1.90
C PRO A 381 23.69 -0.21 1.30
N PHE A 382 23.80 -0.51 0.00
CA PHE A 382 25.07 -0.49 -0.72
C PHE A 382 25.71 0.90 -0.73
N LEU A 383 24.95 1.96 -1.07
CA LEU A 383 25.45 3.34 -1.04
C LEU A 383 25.84 3.82 0.37
N LYS A 384 25.31 3.17 1.42
CA LYS A 384 25.64 3.46 2.82
C LYS A 384 26.73 2.56 3.40
N ASN A 385 27.30 1.65 2.59
CA ASN A 385 28.25 0.62 3.03
C ASN A 385 27.71 -0.29 4.15
N ASP A 386 26.39 -0.54 4.17
CA ASP A 386 25.73 -1.40 5.16
C ASP A 386 25.65 -2.85 4.65
N SER A 387 26.76 -3.57 4.74
CA SER A 387 26.86 -4.98 4.35
C SER A 387 25.92 -5.89 5.15
N THR A 388 25.60 -5.53 6.40
CA THR A 388 24.69 -6.30 7.25
C THR A 388 23.28 -6.26 6.68
N GLN A 389 22.79 -5.08 6.30
CA GLN A 389 21.47 -4.93 5.69
C GLN A 389 21.40 -5.59 4.31
N ILE A 390 22.46 -5.55 3.50
CA ILE A 390 22.51 -6.27 2.21
C ILE A 390 22.34 -7.78 2.42
N GLU A 391 23.08 -8.35 3.38
CA GLU A 391 23.01 -9.79 3.67
C GLU A 391 21.64 -10.19 4.23
N LEU A 392 21.02 -9.34 5.06
CA LEU A 392 19.65 -9.55 5.53
C LEU A 392 18.62 -9.51 4.38
N VAL A 393 18.78 -8.60 3.41
CA VAL A 393 17.93 -8.54 2.22
C VAL A 393 18.10 -9.77 1.36
N LYS A 394 19.34 -10.20 1.12
CA LYS A 394 19.66 -11.43 0.37
C LYS A 394 19.03 -12.65 1.02
N ASN A 395 19.26 -12.86 2.32
CA ASN A 395 18.65 -13.96 3.08
C ASN A 395 17.12 -13.89 3.06
N PHE A 396 16.54 -12.69 3.17
CA PHE A 396 15.09 -12.52 3.06
C PHE A 396 14.54 -12.94 1.70
N LEU A 397 15.21 -12.61 0.59
CA LEU A 397 14.77 -13.00 -0.75
C LEU A 397 14.97 -14.51 -1.01
N GLN A 398 16.09 -15.07 -0.53
CA GLN A 398 16.44 -16.48 -0.69
C GLN A 398 15.67 -17.41 0.28
N ASP A 399 14.95 -16.86 1.27
CA ASP A 399 14.07 -17.60 2.19
C ASP A 399 12.76 -18.05 1.51
N SER A 400 12.90 -18.90 0.48
CA SER A 400 11.82 -19.57 -0.25
C SER A 400 10.68 -18.64 -0.70
N LYS A 401 10.98 -17.37 -1.00
CA LYS A 401 9.98 -16.39 -1.44
C LYS A 401 9.45 -16.76 -2.82
N LEU A 402 10.36 -17.15 -3.70
CA LEU A 402 10.05 -17.64 -5.03
C LEU A 402 10.65 -19.03 -5.23
N LYS A 403 10.10 -19.75 -6.20
CA LYS A 403 10.65 -21.02 -6.67
C LYS A 403 10.74 -20.96 -8.19
N VAL A 404 11.85 -21.46 -8.73
CA VAL A 404 12.05 -21.68 -10.17
C VAL A 404 12.02 -23.19 -10.39
N SER A 405 11.43 -23.64 -11.48
CA SER A 405 11.39 -25.07 -11.83
C SER A 405 11.41 -25.26 -13.33
N ILE A 406 12.31 -26.10 -13.83
CA ILE A 406 12.36 -26.50 -15.24
C ILE A 406 11.46 -27.73 -15.39
N VAL A 407 10.27 -27.55 -15.99
CA VAL A 407 9.17 -28.51 -15.81
C VAL A 407 8.98 -29.47 -16.98
N ALA A 408 9.20 -29.01 -18.20
CA ALA A 408 8.91 -29.78 -19.40
C ALA A 408 9.79 -29.39 -20.59
N VAL A 409 10.05 -30.36 -21.46
CA VAL A 409 10.56 -30.13 -22.82
C VAL A 409 9.59 -30.74 -23.82
N LYS A 410 9.17 -29.98 -24.82
CA LYS A 410 8.13 -30.38 -25.76
C LYS A 410 8.46 -30.02 -27.19
N GLU A 411 7.88 -30.74 -28.14
CA GLU A 411 7.96 -30.39 -29.56
C GLU A 411 7.32 -29.01 -29.79
N PHE A 412 7.92 -28.20 -30.65
CA PHE A 412 7.39 -26.88 -30.98
C PHE A 412 5.92 -27.00 -31.44
N PRO A 413 4.99 -26.24 -30.83
CA PRO A 413 3.57 -26.41 -31.12
C PRO A 413 3.26 -26.00 -32.56
N LYS A 414 2.52 -26.87 -33.28
CA LYS A 414 2.02 -26.57 -34.64
C LYS A 414 0.71 -25.78 -34.64
N SER A 415 0.10 -25.58 -33.47
CA SER A 415 -1.17 -24.90 -33.26
C SER A 415 -0.98 -23.75 -32.27
N ASN A 416 -1.67 -22.64 -32.49
CA ASN A 416 -1.64 -21.49 -31.60
C ASN A 416 -2.67 -21.59 -30.46
N ILE A 417 -3.44 -22.68 -30.36
CA ILE A 417 -4.54 -22.81 -29.40
C ILE A 417 -4.04 -23.35 -28.05
N SER A 418 -3.01 -24.20 -28.06
CA SER A 418 -2.37 -24.69 -26.83
C SER A 418 -0.88 -24.93 -27.03
N THR A 419 -0.11 -24.58 -26.00
CA THR A 419 1.33 -24.86 -25.94
C THR A 419 1.62 -26.31 -25.54
N ILE A 420 0.61 -27.06 -25.06
CA ILE A 420 0.74 -28.46 -24.69
C ILE A 420 0.32 -29.36 -25.86
N PRO A 421 1.18 -30.28 -26.33
CA PRO A 421 0.83 -31.24 -27.39
C PRO A 421 -0.44 -32.05 -27.06
N GLU A 422 -1.16 -32.51 -28.08
CA GLU A 422 -2.25 -33.49 -27.88
C GLU A 422 -1.70 -34.88 -27.57
N ASP A 423 -0.60 -35.23 -28.23
CA ASP A 423 0.12 -36.48 -28.04
C ASP A 423 1.24 -36.30 -27.00
N PHE A 424 1.04 -36.88 -25.81
CA PHE A 424 2.01 -36.81 -24.72
C PHE A 424 3.30 -37.59 -24.98
N THR A 425 3.42 -38.35 -26.08
CA THR A 425 4.71 -38.91 -26.53
C THR A 425 5.64 -37.84 -27.11
N LYS A 426 5.16 -36.60 -27.30
CA LYS A 426 5.92 -35.46 -27.84
C LYS A 426 6.40 -34.46 -26.78
N ILE A 427 6.41 -34.90 -25.52
CA ILE A 427 6.78 -34.09 -24.36
C ILE A 427 7.47 -34.98 -23.34
N SER A 428 8.52 -34.45 -22.73
CA SER A 428 9.18 -35.05 -21.58
C SER A 428 8.79 -34.24 -20.35
N MET A 429 8.04 -34.85 -19.43
CA MET A 429 7.68 -34.24 -18.14
C MET A 429 7.20 -35.27 -17.10
N PRO A 430 7.24 -34.96 -15.79
CA PRO A 430 8.15 -33.97 -15.22
C PRO A 430 9.59 -34.35 -15.57
N LEU A 431 10.48 -33.35 -15.65
CA LEU A 431 11.88 -33.63 -15.89
C LEU A 431 12.51 -34.24 -14.63
N ASP A 432 12.85 -35.53 -14.71
CA ASP A 432 13.61 -36.28 -13.70
C ASP A 432 15.00 -36.62 -14.25
N SER A 433 16.04 -36.10 -13.60
CA SER A 433 17.43 -36.29 -14.00
C SER A 433 17.96 -37.65 -13.51
N PRO A 434 18.68 -38.44 -14.34
CA PRO A 434 18.94 -38.27 -15.76
C PRO A 434 17.93 -39.04 -16.66
N LYS A 435 16.78 -39.48 -16.13
CA LYS A 435 15.83 -40.34 -16.87
C LYS A 435 15.14 -39.65 -18.04
N SER A 436 15.17 -38.32 -18.06
CA SER A 436 14.51 -37.52 -19.08
C SER A 436 15.31 -37.55 -20.38
N VAL A 437 14.64 -37.96 -21.46
CA VAL A 437 15.21 -38.02 -22.81
C VAL A 437 14.53 -37.00 -23.70
N ILE A 438 15.28 -36.26 -24.52
CA ILE A 438 14.73 -35.33 -25.53
C ILE A 438 15.35 -35.58 -26.90
N PRO A 439 14.62 -35.35 -28.00
CA PRO A 439 15.15 -35.55 -29.35
C PRO A 439 16.15 -34.46 -29.76
N THR A 440 17.12 -34.80 -30.60
CA THR A 440 18.03 -33.83 -31.26
C THR A 440 17.49 -33.37 -32.61
N GLY A 441 18.04 -32.27 -33.14
CA GLY A 441 17.77 -31.79 -34.50
C GLY A 441 16.37 -31.23 -34.76
N LYS A 442 15.54 -31.08 -33.72
CA LYS A 442 14.18 -30.52 -33.79
C LYS A 442 14.09 -29.17 -33.07
N ASP A 443 13.13 -28.37 -33.50
CA ASP A 443 12.68 -27.19 -32.73
C ASP A 443 11.89 -27.68 -31.50
N LEU A 444 12.41 -27.34 -30.32
CA LEU A 444 11.84 -27.71 -29.04
C LEU A 444 11.53 -26.46 -28.22
N ILE A 445 10.61 -26.62 -27.26
CA ILE A 445 10.33 -25.63 -26.23
C ILE A 445 10.68 -26.21 -24.87
N VAL A 446 11.44 -25.46 -24.07
CA VAL A 446 11.64 -25.71 -22.64
C VAL A 446 10.76 -24.76 -21.85
N ASP A 447 9.96 -25.32 -20.95
CA ASP A 447 9.12 -24.53 -20.06
C ASP A 447 9.77 -24.42 -18.68
N VAL A 448 9.95 -23.17 -18.24
CA VAL A 448 10.40 -22.82 -16.89
C VAL A 448 9.25 -22.14 -16.16
N VAL A 449 8.94 -22.63 -14.96
CA VAL A 449 7.89 -22.08 -14.10
C VAL A 449 8.52 -21.26 -12.99
N ILE A 450 8.09 -20.01 -12.86
CA ILE A 450 8.42 -19.14 -11.73
C ILE A 450 7.20 -19.05 -10.83
N ARG A 451 7.37 -19.35 -9.55
CA ARG A 451 6.30 -19.48 -8.59
C ARG A 451 6.44 -18.46 -7.47
N ASN A 452 5.41 -17.64 -7.26
CA ASN A 452 5.30 -16.81 -6.07
C ASN A 452 4.75 -17.62 -4.89
N LYS A 453 5.68 -18.05 -4.02
CA LYS A 453 5.40 -18.99 -2.93
C LYS A 453 5.22 -18.29 -1.58
N GLY A 454 6.10 -17.35 -1.27
CA GLY A 454 6.23 -16.75 0.07
C GLY A 454 5.87 -15.27 0.15
N VAL A 455 5.51 -14.63 -0.97
CA VAL A 455 5.18 -13.21 -1.02
C VAL A 455 3.66 -13.04 -0.99
N GLY A 456 3.16 -12.34 0.03
CA GLY A 456 1.72 -12.14 0.23
C GLY A 456 1.08 -11.16 -0.75
N HIS A 457 1.86 -10.49 -1.59
CA HIS A 457 1.37 -9.60 -2.65
C HIS A 457 2.05 -9.96 -3.98
N LYS A 458 1.82 -9.17 -5.03
CA LYS A 458 2.48 -9.34 -6.33
C LYS A 458 4.00 -9.25 -6.19
N TYR A 459 4.74 -10.06 -6.96
CA TYR A 459 6.19 -10.02 -7.03
C TYR A 459 6.69 -9.71 -8.46
N PRO A 460 7.68 -8.81 -8.64
CA PRO A 460 8.18 -7.90 -7.62
C PRO A 460 7.11 -6.89 -7.18
N GLY A 461 7.22 -6.37 -5.97
CA GLY A 461 6.37 -5.29 -5.46
C GLY A 461 7.00 -3.92 -5.66
N GLY A 462 6.28 -2.85 -5.32
CA GLY A 462 6.80 -1.49 -5.37
C GLY A 462 6.80 -0.90 -6.78
N VAL A 463 7.89 -0.22 -7.11
CA VAL A 463 8.05 0.63 -8.32
C VAL A 463 8.55 -0.19 -9.51
N ILE A 464 7.65 -1.03 -10.03
CA ILE A 464 7.95 -2.07 -11.02
C ILE A 464 8.53 -1.58 -12.35
N ASP A 465 8.46 -0.29 -12.63
CA ASP A 465 9.05 0.35 -13.81
C ASP A 465 10.58 0.45 -13.73
N SER A 466 11.15 0.48 -12.52
CA SER A 466 12.60 0.59 -12.31
C SER A 466 13.27 -0.72 -11.90
N PHE A 467 12.53 -1.75 -11.50
CA PHE A 467 13.11 -3.06 -11.13
C PHE A 467 13.65 -3.81 -12.34
N SER A 468 14.65 -4.66 -12.10
CA SER A 468 15.28 -5.46 -13.13
C SER A 468 15.52 -6.89 -12.64
N ASP A 469 14.56 -7.51 -11.96
CA ASP A 469 14.62 -8.94 -11.70
C ASP A 469 14.38 -9.69 -13.02
N TRP A 470 15.15 -10.73 -13.31
CA TRP A 470 15.06 -11.45 -14.59
C TRP A 470 15.39 -12.93 -14.45
N LEU A 471 14.80 -13.72 -15.34
CA LEU A 471 15.13 -15.13 -15.49
C LEU A 471 16.28 -15.28 -16.51
N GLU A 472 17.41 -15.76 -16.03
CA GLU A 472 18.54 -16.24 -16.83
C GLU A 472 18.36 -17.74 -17.07
N PHE A 473 18.51 -18.18 -18.31
CA PHE A 473 18.45 -19.58 -18.72
C PHE A 473 19.71 -19.97 -19.49
N GLU A 474 20.35 -21.06 -19.08
CA GLU A 474 21.57 -21.59 -19.69
C GLU A 474 21.36 -23.04 -20.11
N VAL A 475 21.90 -23.39 -21.28
CA VAL A 475 22.12 -24.76 -21.71
C VAL A 475 23.61 -25.06 -21.64
N LYS A 476 23.99 -26.11 -20.91
CA LYS A 476 25.38 -26.53 -20.73
C LYS A 476 25.64 -27.91 -21.31
N ASN A 477 26.84 -28.12 -21.86
CA ASN A 477 27.38 -29.43 -22.20
C ASN A 477 28.78 -29.55 -21.57
N ASN A 478 29.01 -30.57 -20.74
CA ASN A 478 30.26 -30.74 -19.99
C ASN A 478 30.68 -29.47 -19.22
N GLU A 479 29.74 -28.86 -18.48
CA GLU A 479 29.89 -27.58 -17.74
C GLU A 479 30.15 -26.32 -18.60
N LYS A 480 30.42 -26.44 -19.90
CA LYS A 480 30.51 -25.31 -20.81
C LYS A 480 29.11 -24.85 -21.22
N THR A 481 28.80 -23.57 -21.00
CA THR A 481 27.57 -22.94 -21.49
C THR A 481 27.63 -22.80 -23.02
N ILE A 482 26.63 -23.32 -23.71
CA ILE A 482 26.54 -23.34 -25.19
C ILE A 482 25.44 -22.41 -25.72
N LEU A 483 24.37 -22.21 -24.96
CA LEU A 483 23.27 -21.32 -25.31
C LEU A 483 22.78 -20.61 -24.05
N VAL A 484 22.38 -19.35 -24.19
CA VAL A 484 21.92 -18.50 -23.08
C VAL A 484 20.75 -17.62 -23.49
N SER A 485 20.00 -17.20 -22.47
CA SER A 485 19.10 -16.05 -22.49
C SER A 485 19.11 -15.39 -21.11
N GLY A 486 19.06 -14.06 -21.05
CA GLY A 486 19.25 -13.30 -19.83
C GLY A 486 20.69 -13.27 -19.33
N TYR A 487 21.68 -13.42 -20.22
CA TYR A 487 23.08 -13.30 -19.87
C TYR A 487 23.47 -11.83 -19.68
N ARG A 488 24.34 -11.58 -18.70
CA ARG A 488 24.82 -10.22 -18.38
C ARG A 488 26.17 -9.98 -19.05
N ILE A 489 26.26 -8.92 -19.86
CA ILE A 489 27.50 -8.41 -20.45
C ILE A 489 27.76 -7.04 -19.82
N GLU A 490 28.84 -6.93 -19.06
CA GLU A 490 29.16 -5.75 -18.25
C GLU A 490 27.98 -5.29 -17.36
N ASN A 491 27.34 -4.17 -17.68
CA ASN A 491 26.19 -3.60 -16.96
C ASN A 491 24.86 -3.76 -17.70
N GLU A 492 24.85 -4.48 -18.82
CA GLU A 492 23.65 -4.74 -19.61
C GLU A 492 23.25 -6.20 -19.52
N ILE A 493 21.94 -6.42 -19.53
CA ILE A 493 21.33 -7.74 -19.59
C ILE A 493 20.82 -7.88 -21.03
N ASP A 494 21.12 -9.01 -21.67
CA ASP A 494 20.79 -9.19 -23.07
C ASP A 494 19.27 -9.05 -23.34
N SER A 495 18.94 -8.62 -24.55
CA SER A 495 17.56 -8.28 -24.95
C SER A 495 16.56 -9.45 -24.92
N THR A 496 17.02 -10.71 -24.90
CA THR A 496 16.17 -11.91 -24.83
C THR A 496 15.70 -12.23 -23.42
N ALA A 497 16.19 -11.53 -22.40
CA ALA A 497 15.90 -11.81 -21.00
C ALA A 497 14.41 -11.70 -20.67
N HIS A 498 13.90 -12.66 -19.91
CA HIS A 498 12.56 -12.54 -19.34
C HIS A 498 12.60 -11.72 -18.05
N PHE A 499 12.21 -10.44 -18.13
CA PHE A 499 12.13 -9.56 -16.97
C PHE A 499 10.81 -9.71 -16.20
N LEU A 500 10.90 -9.76 -14.88
CA LEU A 500 9.75 -9.63 -13.98
C LEU A 500 9.60 -8.16 -13.61
N ASN A 501 8.95 -7.37 -14.46
CA ASN A 501 8.76 -5.94 -14.24
C ASN A 501 7.43 -5.44 -14.87
N GLY A 502 7.20 -4.12 -14.78
CA GLY A 502 6.14 -3.44 -15.52
C GLY A 502 6.75 -2.57 -16.62
N PHE A 503 6.33 -2.78 -17.87
CA PHE A 503 6.80 -1.99 -19.00
C PHE A 503 5.80 -0.88 -19.31
N LEU A 504 6.01 0.30 -18.73
CA LEU A 504 5.10 1.44 -18.83
C LEU A 504 5.42 2.29 -20.06
N LEU A 505 4.38 2.81 -20.73
CA LEU A 505 4.48 3.66 -21.91
C LEU A 505 3.90 5.06 -21.68
N ASP A 506 4.54 6.06 -22.28
CA ASP A 506 4.11 7.45 -22.31
C ASP A 506 3.12 7.77 -23.48
N GLY A 507 2.78 9.05 -23.67
CA GLY A 507 1.85 9.49 -24.72
C GLY A 507 2.38 9.40 -26.15
N ASP A 508 3.69 9.32 -26.30
CA ASP A 508 4.38 9.14 -27.58
C ASP A 508 4.65 7.67 -27.88
N GLY A 509 4.24 6.78 -26.97
CA GLY A 509 4.51 5.36 -27.05
C GLY A 509 6.00 5.08 -26.89
N ASN A 510 6.69 5.76 -25.97
CA ASN A 510 8.04 5.39 -25.54
C ASN A 510 7.99 4.78 -24.13
N ARG A 511 8.99 3.97 -23.78
CA ARG A 511 9.11 3.39 -22.43
C ARG A 511 9.40 4.50 -21.40
N ILE A 512 8.69 4.49 -20.28
CA ILE A 512 9.04 5.26 -19.09
C ILE A 512 10.31 4.68 -18.47
N GLN A 513 11.39 5.47 -18.44
CA GLN A 513 12.71 5.05 -17.96
C GLN A 513 13.22 5.86 -16.76
N ARG A 514 12.66 7.06 -16.52
CA ARG A 514 13.15 8.02 -15.50
C ARG A 514 12.25 8.05 -14.26
N ARG A 515 11.30 7.11 -14.17
CA ARG A 515 10.23 7.07 -13.17
C ARG A 515 9.30 8.29 -13.20
N ASP A 516 9.12 8.86 -14.39
CA ASP A 516 8.22 9.96 -14.69
C ASP A 516 6.76 9.49 -14.82
N VAL A 517 6.20 8.99 -13.71
CA VAL A 517 4.86 8.38 -13.65
C VAL A 517 3.72 9.32 -14.06
N TRP A 518 3.92 10.64 -14.03
CA TRP A 518 2.98 11.62 -14.55
C TRP A 518 2.81 11.55 -16.07
N ASN A 519 3.78 10.96 -16.80
CA ASN A 519 3.68 10.75 -18.24
C ASN A 519 2.98 9.41 -18.60
N TRP A 520 2.66 8.57 -17.62
CA TRP A 520 2.14 7.21 -17.85
C TRP A 520 0.76 7.18 -18.51
N LYS A 521 0.69 6.54 -19.69
CA LYS A 521 -0.56 6.33 -20.45
C LYS A 521 -1.01 4.89 -20.53
N THR A 522 -0.11 3.92 -20.71
CA THR A 522 -0.49 2.50 -20.76
C THR A 522 0.65 1.60 -20.29
N ILE A 523 0.41 0.29 -20.23
CA ILE A 523 1.39 -0.74 -19.94
C ILE A 523 1.48 -1.66 -21.17
N LEU A 524 2.70 -1.92 -21.66
CA LEU A 524 2.96 -2.91 -22.71
C LEU A 524 2.75 -4.33 -22.17
N TYR A 525 3.36 -4.64 -21.03
CA TYR A 525 3.15 -5.87 -20.28
C TYR A 525 3.40 -5.66 -18.78
N ASN A 526 2.82 -6.54 -17.97
CA ASN A 526 3.08 -6.62 -16.54
C ASN A 526 3.39 -8.08 -16.17
N HIS A 527 4.66 -8.37 -15.91
CA HIS A 527 5.15 -9.70 -15.54
C HIS A 527 5.25 -9.88 -14.02
N GLN A 528 4.53 -9.08 -13.23
CA GLN A 528 4.41 -9.36 -11.81
C GLN A 528 3.59 -10.62 -11.57
N ILE A 529 4.08 -11.49 -10.71
CA ILE A 529 3.43 -12.76 -10.34
C ILE A 529 2.55 -12.53 -9.10
N PRO A 530 1.22 -12.71 -9.18
CA PRO A 530 0.33 -12.57 -8.03
C PRO A 530 0.64 -13.57 -6.90
N PRO A 531 0.21 -13.29 -5.66
CA PRO A 531 0.45 -14.18 -4.54
C PRO A 531 -0.24 -15.53 -4.79
N SER A 532 0.45 -16.60 -4.42
CA SER A 532 0.02 -17.96 -4.67
C SER A 532 -0.25 -18.27 -6.15
N GLN A 533 0.35 -17.55 -7.10
CA GLN A 533 0.33 -17.85 -8.54
C GLN A 533 1.73 -18.10 -9.12
N SER A 534 1.78 -18.54 -10.37
CA SER A 534 2.98 -18.85 -11.12
C SER A 534 2.89 -18.28 -12.52
N GLN A 535 4.04 -18.14 -13.17
CA GLN A 535 4.21 -17.73 -14.55
C GLN A 535 5.03 -18.80 -15.28
N VAL A 536 4.69 -19.08 -16.53
CA VAL A 536 5.47 -19.96 -17.40
C VAL A 536 6.28 -19.09 -18.36
N VAL A 537 7.56 -19.42 -18.51
CA VAL A 537 8.47 -18.82 -19.50
C VAL A 537 8.86 -19.92 -20.47
N HIS A 538 8.71 -19.66 -21.77
CA HIS A 538 8.96 -20.62 -22.84
C HIS A 538 10.26 -20.26 -23.55
N TYR A 539 11.21 -21.19 -23.63
CA TYR A 539 12.46 -21.02 -24.37
C TYR A 539 12.50 -21.93 -25.58
N LYS A 540 12.70 -21.37 -26.77
CA LYS A 540 12.96 -22.14 -27.97
C LYS A 540 14.40 -22.61 -27.97
N ILE A 541 14.59 -23.91 -28.19
CA ILE A 541 15.91 -24.52 -28.29
C ILE A 541 15.97 -25.43 -29.53
N GLN A 542 17.16 -25.49 -30.12
CA GLN A 542 17.52 -26.52 -31.08
C GLN A 542 18.81 -27.18 -30.60
N ILE A 543 18.74 -28.47 -30.26
CA ILE A 543 19.88 -29.23 -29.73
C ILE A 543 20.61 -29.92 -30.90
N PRO A 544 21.90 -29.61 -31.13
CA PRO A 544 22.72 -30.31 -32.12
C PRO A 544 22.80 -31.81 -31.86
N ASP A 545 22.98 -32.57 -32.94
CA ASP A 545 23.24 -34.00 -32.83
C ASP A 545 24.55 -34.24 -32.05
N SER A 546 24.62 -35.35 -31.28
CA SER A 546 25.84 -35.86 -30.64
C SER A 546 26.27 -35.26 -29.30
N LEU A 547 25.45 -34.42 -28.64
CA LEU A 547 25.83 -33.81 -27.35
C LEU A 547 25.83 -34.78 -26.15
N GLY A 548 25.13 -35.91 -26.23
CA GLY A 548 25.07 -36.90 -25.15
C GLY A 548 24.23 -36.39 -23.98
N GLU A 549 24.87 -35.88 -22.93
CA GLU A 549 24.22 -35.28 -21.76
C GLU A 549 24.31 -33.75 -21.84
N ILE A 550 23.20 -33.07 -21.57
CA ILE A 550 23.15 -31.61 -21.42
C ILE A 550 22.53 -31.25 -20.06
N THR A 551 22.86 -30.07 -19.56
CA THR A 551 22.29 -29.53 -18.32
C THR A 551 21.57 -28.22 -18.62
N PHE A 552 20.30 -28.14 -18.24
CA PHE A 552 19.59 -26.87 -18.17
C PHE A 552 19.78 -26.24 -16.80
N VAL A 553 19.98 -24.93 -16.77
CA VAL A 553 20.09 -24.13 -15.55
C VAL A 553 19.20 -22.90 -15.71
N ALA A 554 18.32 -22.66 -14.73
CA ALA A 554 17.46 -21.49 -14.69
C ALA A 554 17.71 -20.73 -13.38
N LYS A 555 18.03 -19.43 -13.45
CA LYS A 555 18.29 -18.56 -12.30
C LYS A 555 17.41 -17.33 -12.36
N LEU A 556 16.63 -17.10 -11.32
CA LEU A 556 15.91 -15.84 -11.15
C LEU A 556 16.81 -14.87 -10.39
N ASN A 557 17.42 -13.93 -11.11
CA ASN A 557 18.36 -12.96 -10.55
C ASN A 557 17.64 -11.72 -10.02
N HIS A 558 18.14 -11.18 -8.90
CA HIS A 558 17.69 -9.90 -8.34
C HIS A 558 18.59 -8.76 -8.80
N ASN A 559 17.97 -7.69 -9.31
CA ASN A 559 18.61 -6.39 -9.45
C ASN A 559 17.62 -5.27 -9.12
N LYS A 560 17.98 -4.43 -8.15
CA LYS A 560 17.10 -3.38 -7.63
C LYS A 560 16.73 -2.34 -8.70
N PHE A 561 17.67 -1.94 -9.54
CA PHE A 561 17.47 -0.90 -10.54
C PHE A 561 18.00 -1.32 -11.91
N ASN A 562 17.18 -1.14 -12.95
CA ASN A 562 17.62 -1.32 -14.34
C ASN A 562 18.63 -0.25 -14.75
N SER A 563 19.44 -0.57 -15.75
CA SER A 563 20.55 0.28 -16.23
C SER A 563 20.04 1.60 -16.79
N GLN A 564 18.86 1.65 -17.43
CA GLN A 564 18.29 2.88 -17.96
C GLN A 564 17.96 3.89 -16.85
N PHE A 565 17.38 3.43 -15.73
CA PHE A 565 17.11 4.28 -14.58
C PHE A 565 18.40 4.74 -13.90
N LEU A 566 19.41 3.87 -13.79
CA LEU A 566 20.70 4.25 -13.24
C LEU A 566 21.42 5.30 -14.10
N ASN A 567 21.38 5.17 -15.43
CA ASN A 567 21.90 6.18 -16.35
C ASN A 567 21.27 7.57 -16.12
N PHE A 568 19.95 7.61 -15.87
CA PHE A 568 19.27 8.85 -15.51
C PHE A 568 19.72 9.39 -14.14
N VAL A 569 19.90 8.54 -13.15
CA VAL A 569 20.29 8.98 -11.80
C VAL A 569 21.72 9.52 -11.75
N TYR A 570 22.65 8.92 -12.50
CA TYR A 570 24.07 9.28 -12.49
C TYR A 570 24.50 10.23 -13.62
N GLU A 571 23.66 10.50 -14.61
CA GLU A 571 23.87 11.54 -15.66
C GLU A 571 25.25 11.49 -16.36
N GLY A 572 25.78 10.29 -16.60
CA GLY A 572 27.08 10.08 -17.24
C GLY A 572 28.27 9.95 -16.27
N GLU A 573 28.03 10.03 -14.96
CA GLU A 573 28.98 9.62 -13.93
C GLU A 573 29.12 8.08 -13.87
N GLU A 574 30.19 7.61 -13.22
CA GLU A 574 30.42 6.17 -13.01
C GLU A 574 29.30 5.55 -12.16
N ILE A 575 28.61 4.56 -12.73
CA ILE A 575 27.53 3.85 -12.05
C ILE A 575 28.14 2.80 -11.12
N PRO A 576 27.83 2.83 -9.81
CA PRO A 576 28.32 1.81 -8.88
C PRO A 576 27.82 0.41 -9.25
N ASN A 577 28.68 -0.60 -9.12
CA ASN A 577 28.31 -1.99 -9.38
C ASN A 577 27.45 -2.56 -8.25
N PHE A 578 26.13 -2.32 -8.33
CA PHE A 578 25.18 -2.75 -7.32
C PHE A 578 25.13 -4.29 -7.18
N PRO A 579 24.80 -4.81 -5.98
CA PRO A 579 24.76 -6.26 -5.74
C PRO A 579 23.68 -6.95 -6.59
N ILE A 580 24.10 -8.00 -7.29
CA ILE A 580 23.24 -8.91 -8.05
C ILE A 580 23.44 -10.32 -7.52
N PHE A 581 22.35 -11.06 -7.33
CA PHE A 581 22.39 -12.45 -6.86
C PHE A 581 21.12 -13.21 -7.25
N PRO A 582 21.17 -14.55 -7.40
CA PRO A 582 19.99 -15.36 -7.65
C PRO A 582 19.10 -15.44 -6.39
N ILE A 583 17.81 -15.20 -6.58
CA ILE A 583 16.75 -15.39 -5.58
C ILE A 583 16.40 -16.87 -5.45
N ALA A 584 16.26 -17.54 -6.60
CA ALA A 584 15.93 -18.94 -6.72
C ALA A 584 16.53 -19.48 -8.02
N GLN A 585 16.81 -20.78 -8.04
CA GLN A 585 17.38 -21.45 -9.22
C GLN A 585 16.93 -22.91 -9.27
N ASP A 586 16.96 -23.49 -10.46
CA ASP A 586 16.78 -24.91 -10.70
C ASP A 586 17.77 -25.41 -11.76
N SER A 587 18.12 -26.69 -11.70
CA SER A 587 18.97 -27.32 -12.70
C SER A 587 18.59 -28.77 -12.93
N VAL A 588 18.54 -29.16 -14.20
CA VAL A 588 18.16 -30.51 -14.60
C VAL A 588 19.10 -31.02 -15.68
N LYS A 589 19.62 -32.24 -15.50
CA LYS A 589 20.38 -32.96 -16.52
C LYS A 589 19.45 -33.78 -17.40
N ILE A 590 19.70 -33.74 -18.69
CA ILE A 590 18.87 -34.35 -19.73
C ILE A 590 19.75 -35.17 -20.65
N ILE A 591 19.26 -36.36 -21.02
CA ILE A 591 19.89 -37.21 -22.03
C ILE A 591 19.33 -36.83 -23.41
N THR A 592 20.20 -36.65 -24.39
CA THR A 592 19.80 -36.46 -25.79
C THR A 592 19.62 -37.81 -26.48
N GLY A 593 18.52 -37.95 -27.22
CA GLY A 593 18.13 -39.21 -27.87
C GLY A 593 17.34 -38.98 -29.15
N LYS A 594 16.58 -39.99 -29.60
CA LYS A 594 15.73 -39.89 -30.82
C LYS A 594 14.28 -39.48 -30.52
N GLU A 595 13.79 -39.79 -29.33
CA GLU A 595 12.40 -39.62 -28.93
C GLU A 595 12.33 -38.95 -27.54
N PHE A 596 11.16 -38.41 -27.21
CA PHE A 596 10.90 -37.92 -25.85
C PHE A 596 10.71 -39.11 -24.91
N SER A 597 11.06 -38.94 -23.63
CA SER A 597 10.78 -39.94 -22.60
C SER A 597 9.30 -40.02 -22.20
N GLY A 598 8.45 -39.13 -22.70
CA GLY A 598 7.02 -39.09 -22.34
C GLY A 598 6.79 -38.63 -20.90
N ILE A 599 5.67 -39.09 -20.34
CA ILE A 599 5.33 -38.85 -18.93
C ILE A 599 6.04 -39.88 -18.05
N LEU A 600 6.88 -39.41 -17.11
CA LEU A 600 7.56 -40.26 -16.15
C LEU A 600 6.69 -40.42 -14.88
N SER A 601 6.15 -41.62 -14.62
CA SER A 601 5.13 -41.88 -13.57
C SER A 601 5.66 -42.05 -12.14
N ASP A 602 6.93 -42.43 -11.96
CA ASP A 602 7.28 -43.18 -10.75
C ASP A 602 7.61 -42.34 -9.51
N LYS A 603 7.85 -41.02 -9.64
CA LYS A 603 7.99 -40.05 -8.52
C LYS A 603 7.73 -38.61 -8.97
N ILE A 604 6.47 -38.29 -9.25
CA ILE A 604 6.12 -36.98 -9.80
C ILE A 604 6.17 -35.89 -8.72
N ARG A 605 6.87 -34.79 -9.03
CA ARG A 605 6.75 -33.51 -8.30
C ARG A 605 5.40 -32.88 -8.64
N TRP A 606 4.31 -33.43 -8.11
CA TRP A 606 2.93 -33.00 -8.44
C TRP A 606 2.70 -31.51 -8.20
N GLY A 607 3.42 -30.91 -7.25
CA GLY A 607 3.41 -29.46 -7.01
C GLY A 607 3.92 -28.66 -8.22
N ASP A 608 4.93 -29.16 -8.94
CA ASP A 608 5.49 -28.52 -10.14
C ASP A 608 4.47 -28.59 -11.29
N LEU A 609 3.76 -29.73 -11.44
CA LEU A 609 2.66 -29.86 -12.40
C LEU A 609 1.49 -28.92 -12.06
N ASN A 610 1.15 -28.79 -10.77
CA ASN A 610 0.10 -27.87 -10.34
C ASN A 610 0.50 -26.42 -10.63
N ASP A 611 1.73 -26.02 -10.29
CA ASP A 611 2.25 -24.68 -10.58
C ASP A 611 2.35 -24.43 -12.09
N TYR A 612 2.66 -25.45 -12.89
CA TYR A 612 2.67 -25.36 -14.35
C TYR A 612 1.26 -25.10 -14.90
N GLY A 613 0.26 -25.87 -14.47
CA GLY A 613 -1.14 -25.65 -14.86
C GLY A 613 -1.67 -24.27 -14.43
N ILE A 614 -1.28 -23.79 -13.24
CA ILE A 614 -1.64 -22.45 -12.76
C ILE A 614 -1.04 -21.36 -13.66
N GLY A 615 0.21 -21.53 -14.10
CA GLY A 615 0.87 -20.60 -15.01
C GLY A 615 0.22 -20.59 -16.39
N LEU A 616 -0.10 -21.76 -16.96
CA LEU A 616 -0.81 -21.87 -18.25
C LEU A 616 -2.20 -21.20 -18.17
N LEU A 617 -2.92 -21.40 -17.07
CA LEU A 617 -4.20 -20.74 -16.82
C LEU A 617 -4.07 -19.22 -16.78
N ALA A 618 -2.99 -18.69 -16.17
CA ALA A 618 -2.72 -17.25 -16.13
C ALA A 618 -2.39 -16.67 -17.52
N GLN A 619 -1.70 -17.44 -18.36
CA GLN A 619 -1.41 -17.08 -19.76
C GLN A 619 -2.65 -17.17 -20.67
N GLY A 620 -3.71 -17.86 -20.23
CA GLY A 620 -4.91 -18.10 -21.03
C GLY A 620 -4.82 -19.32 -21.94
N ASP A 621 -3.79 -20.17 -21.80
CA ASP A 621 -3.73 -21.49 -22.43
C ASP A 621 -4.65 -22.45 -21.67
N PHE A 622 -5.95 -22.23 -21.79
CA PHE A 622 -6.97 -22.97 -21.04
C PHE A 622 -7.02 -24.46 -21.40
N LEU A 623 -6.75 -24.80 -22.67
CA LEU A 623 -6.65 -26.19 -23.11
C LEU A 623 -5.39 -26.87 -22.54
N GLY A 624 -4.25 -26.16 -22.52
CA GLY A 624 -3.01 -26.65 -21.92
C GLY A 624 -3.17 -26.86 -20.42
N ALA A 625 -3.76 -25.89 -19.73
CA ALA A 625 -4.09 -25.99 -18.31
C ALA A 625 -5.05 -27.16 -18.02
N GLU A 626 -6.10 -27.35 -18.84
CA GLU A 626 -7.01 -28.50 -18.72
C GLU A 626 -6.24 -29.83 -18.82
N LYS A 627 -5.38 -29.99 -19.82
CA LYS A 627 -4.55 -31.20 -20.00
C LYS A 627 -3.66 -31.47 -18.79
N ILE A 628 -2.96 -30.45 -18.30
CA ILE A 628 -2.04 -30.58 -17.16
C ILE A 628 -2.80 -30.87 -15.86
N PHE A 629 -3.94 -30.22 -15.61
CA PHE A 629 -4.75 -30.51 -14.43
C PHE A 629 -5.44 -31.88 -14.50
N ASN A 630 -5.86 -32.33 -15.69
CA ASN A 630 -6.37 -33.69 -15.85
C ASN A 630 -5.29 -34.73 -15.48
N LEU A 631 -4.08 -34.56 -16.02
CA LEU A 631 -2.93 -35.39 -15.65
C LEU A 631 -2.66 -35.34 -14.13
N LEU A 632 -2.72 -34.14 -13.52
CA LEU A 632 -2.57 -33.99 -12.07
C LEU A 632 -3.62 -34.80 -11.28
N THR A 633 -4.88 -34.80 -11.71
CA THR A 633 -5.95 -35.59 -11.05
C THR A 633 -5.76 -37.09 -11.17
N GLU A 634 -5.13 -37.57 -12.25
CA GLU A 634 -4.78 -38.99 -12.42
C GLU A 634 -3.61 -39.40 -11.51
N ILE A 635 -2.62 -38.52 -11.36
CA ILE A 635 -1.42 -38.76 -10.54
C ILE A 635 -1.72 -38.61 -9.04
N LYS A 636 -2.57 -37.65 -8.68
CA LYS A 636 -2.88 -37.27 -7.30
C LYS A 636 -4.42 -37.25 -7.09
N PRO A 637 -5.09 -38.42 -7.17
CA PRO A 637 -6.56 -38.50 -7.12
C PRO A 637 -7.17 -38.14 -5.76
N ASP A 638 -6.36 -38.02 -4.71
CA ASP A 638 -6.73 -37.58 -3.35
C ASP A 638 -6.55 -36.06 -3.13
N TYR A 639 -6.14 -35.31 -4.16
CA TYR A 639 -5.96 -33.86 -4.08
C TYR A 639 -7.19 -33.11 -4.61
N ALA A 640 -8.11 -32.74 -3.72
CA ALA A 640 -9.36 -32.06 -4.06
C ALA A 640 -9.16 -30.80 -4.91
N ASP A 641 -8.16 -29.97 -4.59
CA ASP A 641 -7.84 -28.75 -5.35
C ASP A 641 -7.39 -29.02 -6.79
N GLY A 642 -6.87 -30.22 -7.09
CA GLY A 642 -6.54 -30.63 -8.47
C GLY A 642 -7.80 -30.69 -9.33
N PHE A 643 -8.89 -31.26 -8.79
CA PHE A 643 -10.20 -31.29 -9.45
C PHE A 643 -10.83 -29.91 -9.56
N VAL A 644 -10.66 -29.05 -8.54
CA VAL A 644 -11.10 -27.65 -8.62
C VAL A 644 -10.38 -26.91 -9.74
N ASN A 645 -9.05 -27.07 -9.84
CA ASN A 645 -8.24 -26.42 -10.87
C ASN A 645 -8.63 -26.89 -12.27
N LEU A 646 -8.86 -28.19 -12.44
CA LEU A 646 -9.42 -28.75 -13.67
C LEU A 646 -10.79 -28.13 -14.00
N GLY A 647 -11.69 -28.04 -13.02
CA GLY A 647 -13.00 -27.39 -13.17
C GLY A 647 -12.91 -25.94 -13.62
N ILE A 648 -11.96 -25.16 -13.10
CA ILE A 648 -11.73 -23.77 -13.52
C ILE A 648 -11.35 -23.70 -15.01
N SER A 649 -10.42 -24.55 -15.47
CA SER A 649 -10.03 -24.60 -16.89
C SER A 649 -11.19 -25.05 -17.79
N LEU A 650 -11.98 -26.05 -17.35
CA LEU A 650 -13.16 -26.53 -18.07
C LEU A 650 -14.23 -25.43 -18.27
N ILE A 651 -14.45 -24.58 -17.26
CA ILE A 651 -15.36 -23.42 -17.40
C ILE A 651 -14.86 -22.46 -18.49
N GLN A 652 -13.56 -22.17 -18.53
CA GLN A 652 -12.99 -21.30 -19.58
C GLN A 652 -13.13 -21.91 -20.98
N ASN A 653 -13.08 -23.24 -21.08
CA ASN A 653 -13.34 -23.99 -22.30
C ASN A 653 -14.84 -24.27 -22.56
N SER A 654 -15.75 -23.60 -21.84
CA SER A 654 -17.22 -23.74 -21.96
C SER A 654 -17.78 -25.14 -21.68
N LYS A 655 -17.01 -26.01 -21.00
CA LYS A 655 -17.42 -27.37 -20.60
C LYS A 655 -18.05 -27.38 -19.19
N ILE A 656 -19.17 -26.67 -19.05
CA ILE A 656 -19.78 -26.38 -17.73
C ILE A 656 -20.19 -27.63 -16.96
N GLN A 657 -20.76 -28.64 -17.63
CA GLN A 657 -21.21 -29.88 -16.98
C GLN A 657 -20.05 -30.72 -16.45
N GLU A 658 -18.94 -30.79 -17.19
CA GLU A 658 -17.71 -31.46 -16.75
C GLU A 658 -17.08 -30.70 -15.56
N ALA A 659 -17.10 -29.37 -15.58
CA ALA A 659 -16.65 -28.57 -14.45
C ALA A 659 -17.48 -28.82 -13.18
N LYS A 660 -18.80 -29.00 -13.32
CA LYS A 660 -19.70 -29.35 -12.21
C LYS A 660 -19.33 -30.70 -11.61
N LYS A 661 -19.13 -31.72 -12.46
CA LYS A 661 -18.68 -33.05 -12.03
C LYS A 661 -17.37 -32.99 -11.26
N ASN A 662 -16.39 -32.23 -11.74
CA ASN A 662 -15.10 -32.09 -11.05
C ASN A 662 -15.21 -31.32 -9.72
N SER A 663 -16.07 -30.29 -9.64
CA SER A 663 -16.33 -29.57 -8.40
C SER A 663 -17.01 -30.46 -7.35
N LEU A 664 -17.96 -31.31 -7.77
CA LEU A 664 -18.58 -32.31 -6.90
C LEU A 664 -17.55 -33.37 -6.47
N LYS A 665 -16.67 -33.80 -7.38
CA LYS A 665 -15.61 -34.75 -7.05
C LYS A 665 -14.64 -34.20 -5.99
N ALA A 666 -14.28 -32.92 -6.08
CA ALA A 666 -13.49 -32.25 -5.05
C ALA A 666 -14.19 -32.28 -3.67
N LEU A 667 -15.51 -32.09 -3.64
CA LEU A 667 -16.31 -32.17 -2.40
C LEU A 667 -16.48 -33.60 -1.87
N GLU A 668 -16.44 -34.62 -2.73
CA GLU A 668 -16.39 -36.02 -2.29
C GLU A 668 -15.07 -36.36 -1.59
N ILE A 669 -13.96 -35.74 -2.02
CA ILE A 669 -12.63 -35.94 -1.44
C ILE A 669 -12.47 -35.13 -0.16
N ASP A 670 -12.92 -33.88 -0.18
CA ASP A 670 -12.92 -32.96 0.96
C ASP A 670 -14.23 -32.15 0.98
N GLU A 671 -15.15 -32.56 1.86
CA GLU A 671 -16.46 -31.89 2.06
C GLU A 671 -16.33 -30.41 2.47
N ASN A 672 -15.17 -30.03 3.03
CA ASN A 672 -14.86 -28.69 3.48
C ASN A 672 -14.05 -27.89 2.44
N CYS A 673 -13.86 -28.42 1.23
CA CYS A 673 -13.15 -27.74 0.15
C CYS A 673 -13.87 -26.45 -0.26
N VAL A 674 -13.48 -25.32 0.34
CA VAL A 674 -14.11 -24.01 0.15
C VAL A 674 -14.05 -23.57 -1.30
N ARG A 675 -12.92 -23.84 -1.99
CA ARG A 675 -12.77 -23.50 -3.41
C ARG A 675 -13.79 -24.24 -4.29
N ALA A 676 -14.06 -25.51 -4.00
CA ALA A 676 -15.08 -26.27 -4.71
C ALA A 676 -16.49 -25.71 -4.46
N LYS A 677 -16.83 -25.30 -3.23
CA LYS A 677 -18.11 -24.64 -2.91
C LYS A 677 -18.29 -23.34 -3.69
N ILE A 678 -17.23 -22.53 -3.83
CA ILE A 678 -17.23 -21.29 -4.63
C ILE A 678 -17.43 -21.60 -6.11
N GLN A 679 -16.72 -22.59 -6.67
CA GLN A 679 -16.88 -22.96 -8.08
C GLN A 679 -18.29 -23.49 -8.34
N LEU A 680 -18.84 -24.33 -7.46
CA LEU A 680 -20.21 -24.81 -7.58
C LEU A 680 -21.21 -23.64 -7.56
N GLY A 681 -21.04 -22.66 -6.67
CA GLY A 681 -21.88 -21.45 -6.66
C GLY A 681 -21.82 -20.66 -7.97
N ARG A 682 -20.65 -20.58 -8.62
CA ARG A 682 -20.51 -19.94 -9.96
C ARG A 682 -21.19 -20.74 -11.05
N ILE A 683 -21.04 -22.06 -11.03
CA ILE A 683 -21.67 -22.96 -12.00
C ILE A 683 -23.19 -22.87 -11.88
N LEU A 684 -23.75 -22.91 -10.67
CA LEU A 684 -25.18 -22.73 -10.41
C LEU A 684 -25.67 -21.36 -10.88
N GLN A 685 -24.89 -20.30 -10.68
CA GLN A 685 -25.21 -18.97 -11.22
C GLN A 685 -25.28 -18.97 -12.76
N LEU A 686 -24.36 -19.67 -13.44
CA LEU A 686 -24.36 -19.82 -14.90
C LEU A 686 -25.54 -20.68 -15.41
N GLU A 687 -25.95 -21.69 -14.66
CA GLU A 687 -27.10 -22.56 -14.96
C GLU A 687 -28.45 -21.86 -14.67
N GLY A 688 -28.44 -20.75 -13.94
CA GLY A 688 -29.64 -20.00 -13.55
C GLY A 688 -30.27 -20.46 -12.23
N ASP A 689 -29.65 -21.40 -11.52
CA ASP A 689 -30.06 -21.88 -10.20
C ASP A 689 -29.64 -20.90 -9.10
N LEU A 690 -30.17 -19.68 -9.18
CA LEU A 690 -29.72 -18.52 -8.39
C LEU A 690 -29.97 -18.66 -6.89
N ASP A 691 -30.99 -19.43 -6.49
CA ASP A 691 -31.29 -19.71 -5.07
C ASP A 691 -30.17 -20.52 -4.41
N GLU A 692 -29.74 -21.59 -5.07
CA GLU A 692 -28.67 -22.46 -4.57
C GLU A 692 -27.31 -21.77 -4.67
N ALA A 693 -27.07 -21.00 -5.75
CA ALA A 693 -25.87 -20.16 -5.87
C ALA A 693 -25.76 -19.16 -4.71
N GLU A 694 -26.84 -18.45 -4.38
CA GLU A 694 -26.87 -17.52 -3.23
C GLU A 694 -26.56 -18.25 -1.91
N SER A 695 -27.15 -19.44 -1.72
CA SER A 695 -26.89 -20.27 -0.54
C SER A 695 -25.41 -20.67 -0.43
N LYS A 696 -24.79 -21.10 -1.53
CA LYS A 696 -23.38 -21.52 -1.57
C LYS A 696 -22.43 -20.36 -1.27
N PHE A 697 -22.70 -19.16 -1.81
CA PHE A 697 -21.88 -18.00 -1.48
C PHE A 697 -22.06 -17.55 -0.02
N LYS A 698 -23.27 -17.61 0.54
CA LYS A 698 -23.50 -17.32 1.97
C LYS A 698 -22.82 -18.32 2.90
N GLU A 699 -22.84 -19.60 2.53
CA GLU A 699 -22.11 -20.66 3.25
C GLU A 699 -20.63 -20.29 3.38
N VAL A 700 -19.97 -19.95 2.26
CA VAL A 700 -18.56 -19.53 2.25
C VAL A 700 -18.30 -18.26 3.06
N LEU A 701 -19.21 -17.27 2.99
CA LEU A 701 -19.05 -16.00 3.71
C LEU A 701 -19.24 -16.11 5.22
N THR A 702 -19.73 -17.25 5.73
CA THR A 702 -19.78 -17.53 7.17
C THR A 702 -18.38 -17.64 7.74
N ASP A 703 -17.49 -18.35 7.05
CA ASP A 703 -16.10 -18.55 7.47
C ASP A 703 -15.16 -17.47 6.90
N PHE A 704 -15.49 -16.89 5.74
CA PHE A 704 -14.68 -15.92 5.03
C PHE A 704 -15.42 -14.59 4.79
N PRO A 705 -15.74 -13.83 5.84
CA PRO A 705 -16.60 -12.64 5.73
C PRO A 705 -16.00 -11.48 4.91
N LEU A 706 -14.69 -11.54 4.62
CA LEU A 706 -13.92 -10.54 3.85
C LEU A 706 -13.56 -11.02 2.43
N ALA A 707 -14.13 -12.15 1.97
CA ALA A 707 -13.86 -12.71 0.65
C ALA A 707 -14.49 -11.88 -0.47
N ARG A 708 -13.77 -10.84 -0.90
CA ARG A 708 -14.26 -9.82 -1.86
C ARG A 708 -14.94 -10.38 -3.10
N ASN A 709 -14.38 -11.41 -3.73
CA ASN A 709 -14.99 -12.02 -4.92
C ASN A 709 -16.25 -12.83 -4.62
N VAL A 710 -16.33 -13.45 -3.45
CA VAL A 710 -17.52 -14.17 -3.02
C VAL A 710 -18.63 -13.17 -2.72
N ILE A 711 -18.31 -12.04 -2.07
CA ILE A 711 -19.23 -10.91 -1.87
C ILE A 711 -19.71 -10.36 -3.22
N LEU A 712 -18.81 -10.17 -4.19
CA LEU A 712 -19.17 -9.73 -5.53
C LEU A 712 -20.14 -10.70 -6.22
N ASN A 713 -19.84 -12.00 -6.19
CA ASN A 713 -20.69 -13.02 -6.82
C ASN A 713 -22.04 -13.16 -6.12
N LEU A 714 -22.09 -13.00 -4.79
CA LEU A 714 -23.34 -12.91 -4.04
C LEU A 714 -24.18 -11.70 -4.50
N GLY A 715 -23.58 -10.51 -4.56
CA GLY A 715 -24.28 -9.30 -5.01
C GLY A 715 -24.80 -9.42 -6.44
N ARG A 716 -24.01 -10.01 -7.35
CA ARG A 716 -24.44 -10.32 -8.73
C ARG A 716 -25.60 -11.32 -8.76
N THR A 717 -25.55 -12.36 -7.92
CA THR A 717 -26.64 -13.34 -7.79
C THR A 717 -27.91 -12.65 -7.32
N GLN A 718 -27.84 -11.80 -6.30
CA GLN A 718 -28.98 -11.04 -5.79
C GLN A 718 -29.55 -10.08 -6.85
N TYR A 719 -28.69 -9.41 -7.63
CA TYR A 719 -29.12 -8.59 -8.76
C TYR A 719 -29.88 -9.41 -9.81
N LEU A 720 -29.35 -10.58 -10.22
CA LEU A 720 -30.02 -11.47 -11.18
C LEU A 720 -31.37 -11.99 -10.65
N ARG A 721 -31.48 -12.16 -9.33
CA ARG A 721 -32.74 -12.47 -8.64
C ARG A 721 -33.68 -11.27 -8.47
N LYS A 722 -33.32 -10.09 -8.97
CA LYS A 722 -34.05 -8.82 -8.81
C LYS A 722 -34.20 -8.37 -7.36
N LYS A 723 -33.35 -8.86 -6.46
CA LYS A 723 -33.24 -8.41 -5.05
C LYS A 723 -32.29 -7.21 -4.95
N TYR A 724 -32.65 -6.11 -5.61
CA TYR A 724 -31.74 -4.98 -5.80
C TYR A 724 -31.28 -4.33 -4.48
N SER A 725 -32.17 -4.23 -3.48
CA SER A 725 -31.81 -3.66 -2.16
C SER A 725 -30.80 -4.52 -1.41
N ASP A 726 -30.93 -5.85 -1.47
CA ASP A 726 -29.95 -6.77 -0.87
C ASP A 726 -28.61 -6.68 -1.60
N ALA A 727 -28.64 -6.60 -2.93
CA ALA A 727 -27.45 -6.43 -3.75
C ALA A 727 -26.70 -5.13 -3.41
N VAL A 728 -27.41 -4.02 -3.19
CA VAL A 728 -26.82 -2.74 -2.75
C VAL A 728 -26.08 -2.90 -1.43
N GLN A 729 -26.69 -3.53 -0.43
CA GLN A 729 -26.02 -3.77 0.86
C GLN A 729 -24.75 -4.62 0.69
N THR A 730 -24.85 -5.68 -0.11
CA THR A 730 -23.72 -6.58 -0.40
C THR A 730 -22.57 -5.86 -1.11
N PHE A 731 -22.85 -5.03 -2.11
CA PHE A 731 -21.82 -4.26 -2.81
C PHE A 731 -21.25 -3.12 -1.97
N ASN A 732 -22.03 -2.50 -1.08
CA ASN A 732 -21.49 -1.52 -0.13
C ASN A 732 -20.51 -2.17 0.85
N LYS A 733 -20.82 -3.37 1.37
CA LYS A 733 -19.87 -4.16 2.18
C LYS A 733 -18.56 -4.46 1.41
N LEU A 734 -18.65 -4.70 0.10
CA LEU A 734 -17.47 -4.87 -0.75
C LEU A 734 -16.64 -3.57 -0.83
N LEU A 735 -17.29 -2.41 -0.97
CA LEU A 735 -16.63 -1.10 -1.04
C LEU A 735 -16.03 -0.65 0.30
N GLU A 736 -16.52 -1.14 1.44
CA GLU A 736 -15.85 -0.93 2.74
C GLU A 736 -14.45 -1.57 2.78
N ILE A 737 -14.26 -2.67 2.04
CA ILE A 737 -12.98 -3.38 1.95
C ILE A 737 -12.11 -2.79 0.82
N ASP A 738 -12.73 -2.48 -0.31
CA ASP A 738 -12.06 -1.98 -1.52
C ASP A 738 -12.86 -0.81 -2.13
N PRO A 739 -12.61 0.43 -1.66
CA PRO A 739 -13.40 1.60 -2.07
C PRO A 739 -13.25 2.02 -3.52
N GLU A 740 -12.37 1.37 -4.29
CA GLU A 740 -11.98 1.75 -5.65
C GLU A 740 -12.27 0.63 -6.64
N ARG A 741 -13.07 -0.36 -6.21
CA ARG A 741 -13.39 -1.54 -7.00
C ARG A 741 -14.42 -1.22 -8.08
N LYS A 742 -13.97 -1.10 -9.33
CA LYS A 742 -14.81 -0.71 -10.48
C LYS A 742 -16.04 -1.61 -10.70
N ASP A 743 -15.91 -2.92 -10.51
CA ASP A 743 -17.02 -3.87 -10.70
C ASP A 743 -18.14 -3.65 -9.67
N ALA A 744 -17.83 -3.26 -8.44
CA ALA A 744 -18.80 -2.93 -7.41
C ALA A 744 -19.55 -1.63 -7.77
N HIS A 745 -18.84 -0.58 -8.20
CA HIS A 745 -19.48 0.66 -8.66
C HIS A 745 -20.38 0.43 -9.88
N PHE A 746 -19.95 -0.38 -10.84
CA PHE A 746 -20.79 -0.75 -11.99
C PHE A 746 -22.08 -1.45 -11.55
N ASN A 747 -22.00 -2.45 -10.67
CA ASN A 747 -23.19 -3.17 -10.22
C ASN A 747 -24.09 -2.31 -9.32
N LEU A 748 -23.53 -1.42 -8.48
CA LEU A 748 -24.32 -0.46 -7.71
C LEU A 748 -25.06 0.53 -8.61
N MET A 749 -24.41 1.03 -9.67
CA MET A 749 -25.06 1.87 -10.68
C MET A 749 -26.30 1.15 -11.27
N LEU A 750 -26.17 -0.13 -11.63
CA LEU A 750 -27.28 -0.93 -12.14
C LEU A 750 -28.38 -1.13 -11.08
N CYS A 751 -28.01 -1.49 -9.84
CA CYS A 751 -29.00 -1.70 -8.77
C CYS A 751 -29.80 -0.43 -8.46
N TYR A 752 -29.14 0.72 -8.30
CA TYR A 752 -29.82 1.98 -8.02
C TYR A 752 -30.70 2.44 -9.18
N LYS A 753 -30.31 2.13 -10.43
CA LYS A 753 -31.13 2.41 -11.61
C LYS A 753 -32.46 1.63 -11.56
N GLU A 754 -32.41 0.36 -11.19
CA GLU A 754 -33.62 -0.48 -11.04
C GLU A 754 -34.47 -0.07 -9.83
N ILE A 755 -33.86 0.47 -8.77
CA ILE A 755 -34.56 1.02 -7.60
C ILE A 755 -35.19 2.40 -7.90
N GLY A 756 -34.66 3.13 -8.88
CA GLY A 756 -35.10 4.49 -9.24
C GLY A 756 -34.36 5.62 -8.51
N ASP A 757 -33.25 5.34 -7.81
CA ASP A 757 -32.39 6.35 -7.17
C ASP A 757 -31.39 6.91 -8.19
N LEU A 758 -31.82 7.92 -8.95
CA LEU A 758 -31.04 8.51 -10.04
C LEU A 758 -29.77 9.23 -9.57
N GLU A 759 -29.78 9.80 -8.36
CA GLU A 759 -28.61 10.46 -7.77
C GLU A 759 -27.51 9.44 -7.50
N LYS A 760 -27.85 8.32 -6.84
CA LYS A 760 -26.90 7.23 -6.59
C LYS A 760 -26.47 6.53 -7.87
N THR A 761 -27.36 6.36 -8.85
CA THR A 761 -26.95 5.86 -10.18
C THR A 761 -25.88 6.74 -10.79
N LYS A 762 -26.05 8.07 -10.77
CA LYS A 762 -25.08 9.01 -11.32
C LYS A 762 -23.74 8.95 -10.56
N GLU A 763 -23.77 8.97 -9.23
CA GLU A 763 -22.58 8.87 -8.39
C GLU A 763 -21.75 7.62 -8.71
N HIS A 764 -22.38 6.45 -8.72
CA HIS A 764 -21.68 5.19 -8.98
C HIS A 764 -21.25 5.04 -10.46
N LYS A 765 -21.96 5.67 -11.40
CA LYS A 765 -21.51 5.77 -12.80
C LYS A 765 -20.21 6.58 -12.89
N GLU A 766 -20.14 7.75 -12.27
CA GLU A 766 -18.93 8.59 -12.28
C GLU A 766 -17.74 7.88 -11.63
N LEU A 767 -17.96 7.16 -10.54
CA LEU A 767 -16.91 6.35 -9.88
C LEU A 767 -16.48 5.15 -10.73
N PHE A 768 -17.41 4.47 -11.42
CA PHE A 768 -17.06 3.43 -12.37
C PHE A 768 -16.20 3.98 -13.52
N GLU A 769 -16.59 5.10 -14.14
CA GLU A 769 -15.82 5.74 -15.21
C GLU A 769 -14.46 6.26 -14.72
N LYS A 770 -14.34 6.66 -13.45
CA LYS A 770 -13.06 7.04 -12.85
C LYS A 770 -12.12 5.85 -12.69
N TYR A 771 -12.63 4.69 -12.27
CA TYR A 771 -11.81 3.52 -11.92
C TYR A 771 -11.73 2.45 -13.02
N LYS A 772 -12.43 2.62 -14.15
CA LYS A 772 -12.34 1.69 -15.28
C LYS A 772 -10.96 1.75 -15.94
N ASP A 773 -10.60 0.65 -16.62
CA ASP A 773 -9.39 0.62 -17.44
C ASP A 773 -9.64 1.48 -18.69
N ASP A 774 -8.55 1.89 -19.32
CA ASP A 774 -8.60 2.88 -20.39
C ASP A 774 -8.72 2.24 -21.77
N ASP A 775 -9.77 2.61 -22.50
CA ASP A 775 -10.04 2.08 -23.83
C ASP A 775 -8.98 2.51 -24.88
N LEU A 776 -8.16 3.54 -24.57
CA LEU A 776 -7.11 4.06 -25.47
C LEU A 776 -5.75 3.36 -25.33
N ASP A 777 -5.62 2.39 -24.43
CA ASP A 777 -4.36 1.66 -24.18
C ASP A 777 -3.79 1.03 -25.47
N GLN A 778 -4.66 0.59 -26.38
CA GLN A 778 -4.29 -0.01 -27.67
C GLN A 778 -3.61 0.99 -28.64
N ILE A 779 -3.92 2.28 -28.54
CA ILE A 779 -3.34 3.30 -29.43
C ILE A 779 -1.85 3.49 -29.10
N TYR A 780 -1.53 3.64 -27.82
CA TYR A 780 -0.15 3.84 -27.36
C TYR A 780 0.68 2.58 -27.54
N PHE A 781 0.08 1.40 -27.33
CA PHE A 781 0.68 0.11 -27.69
C PHE A 781 1.06 0.08 -29.18
N GLY A 782 0.12 0.42 -30.07
CA GLY A 782 0.35 0.45 -31.52
C GLY A 782 1.47 1.41 -31.93
N LYS A 783 1.55 2.60 -31.31
CA LYS A 783 2.65 3.56 -31.54
C LYS A 783 4.02 2.98 -31.15
N PHE A 784 4.12 2.35 -29.98
CA PHE A 784 5.38 1.77 -29.51
C PHE A 784 5.82 0.62 -30.40
N VAL A 785 4.92 -0.31 -30.73
CA VAL A 785 5.22 -1.46 -31.61
C VAL A 785 5.57 -1.03 -33.03
N ALA A 786 4.96 0.04 -33.55
CA ALA A 786 5.33 0.57 -34.87
C ALA A 786 6.77 1.10 -34.91
N LYS A 787 7.30 1.62 -33.79
CA LYS A 787 8.69 2.07 -33.64
C LYS A 787 9.65 0.93 -33.29
N ASN A 788 9.16 -0.09 -32.58
CA ASN A 788 9.95 -1.18 -31.98
C ASN A 788 9.27 -2.53 -32.29
N PRO A 789 9.27 -2.97 -33.56
CA PRO A 789 8.53 -4.16 -34.01
C PRO A 789 8.96 -5.46 -33.32
N GLU A 790 10.19 -5.52 -32.81
CA GLU A 790 10.72 -6.63 -32.01
C GLU A 790 9.92 -6.88 -30.73
N PHE A 791 9.37 -5.82 -30.11
CA PHE A 791 8.55 -5.92 -28.90
C PHE A 791 7.09 -6.30 -29.17
N ALA A 792 6.68 -6.43 -30.44
CA ALA A 792 5.31 -6.85 -30.78
C ALA A 792 4.91 -8.16 -30.10
N LYS A 793 5.90 -9.05 -29.90
CA LYS A 793 5.70 -10.36 -29.27
C LYS A 793 5.79 -10.34 -27.74
N GLU A 794 6.45 -9.34 -27.15
CA GLU A 794 6.64 -9.23 -25.69
C GLU A 794 5.34 -8.91 -24.96
N GLY A 795 4.40 -8.21 -25.62
CA GLY A 795 3.07 -7.94 -25.07
C GLY A 795 2.13 -9.16 -25.06
N ASN A 796 2.50 -10.26 -25.71
CA ASN A 796 1.66 -11.46 -25.76
C ASN A 796 1.76 -12.23 -24.45
N LYS A 797 0.62 -12.72 -23.94
CA LYS A 797 0.60 -13.57 -22.75
C LYS A 797 1.43 -14.85 -22.89
N ILE A 798 1.51 -15.37 -24.12
CA ILE A 798 2.37 -16.48 -24.50
C ILE A 798 3.45 -15.90 -25.40
N HIS A 799 4.66 -15.83 -24.86
CA HIS A 799 5.86 -15.37 -25.55
C HIS A 799 6.92 -16.48 -25.50
N ILE A 800 7.64 -16.66 -26.61
CA ILE A 800 8.71 -17.64 -26.73
C ILE A 800 10.03 -16.90 -26.87
N HIS A 801 10.90 -17.07 -25.88
CA HIS A 801 12.25 -16.53 -25.85
C HIS A 801 13.17 -17.37 -26.71
N GLU A 802 13.98 -16.73 -27.53
CA GLU A 802 15.04 -17.38 -28.30
C GLU A 802 16.33 -17.44 -27.47
N LEU A 803 17.13 -18.49 -27.67
CA LEU A 803 18.47 -18.57 -27.08
C LEU A 803 19.54 -18.19 -28.11
N THR A 804 20.66 -17.69 -27.62
CA THR A 804 21.82 -17.30 -28.43
C THR A 804 23.11 -17.85 -27.84
N SER A 805 24.17 -17.98 -28.63
CA SER A 805 25.49 -18.31 -28.10
C SER A 805 26.13 -17.10 -27.39
N ILE A 806 27.05 -17.36 -26.45
CA ILE A 806 27.80 -16.30 -25.78
C ILE A 806 28.68 -15.56 -26.80
N GLU A 807 29.31 -16.30 -27.73
CA GLU A 807 30.17 -15.69 -28.75
C GLU A 807 29.40 -14.79 -29.72
N GLU A 808 28.12 -15.08 -30.01
CA GLU A 808 27.26 -14.19 -30.79
C GLU A 808 26.83 -12.97 -29.99
N LEU A 809 26.50 -13.13 -28.71
CA LEU A 809 26.16 -12.00 -27.84
C LEU A 809 27.31 -11.02 -27.71
N GLU A 810 28.53 -11.50 -27.40
CA GLU A 810 29.70 -10.63 -27.28
C GLU A 810 29.93 -9.82 -28.57
N LYS A 811 29.78 -10.45 -29.75
CA LYS A 811 29.87 -9.76 -31.06
C LYS A 811 28.76 -8.77 -31.34
N MET A 812 27.59 -8.91 -30.73
CA MET A 812 26.50 -7.94 -30.86
C MET A 812 26.74 -6.69 -30.00
N TYR A 813 27.54 -6.83 -28.95
CA TYR A 813 27.88 -5.77 -28.00
C TYR A 813 29.19 -5.03 -28.32
N GLU A 814 30.12 -5.69 -29.03
CA GLU A 814 31.28 -5.06 -29.71
C GLU A 814 30.86 -4.21 -30.93
#